data_AF-A0A7Y4KHR5-F1
#
_entry.id   AF-A0A7Y4KHR5-F1
#
_cell.length_a   1.000
_cell.length_b   1.000
_cell.length_c   1.000
_cell.angle_alpha   90.00
_cell.angle_beta   90.00
_cell.angle_gamma   90.00
#
_symmetry.space_group_name_H-M   'P 1'
#
loop_
_entity.id
_entity.type
_entity.pdbx_description
1 polymer ?
#
loop_
_entity_poly.entity_id
_entity_poly.type
_entity_poly.pdbx_seq_one_letter_code
_entity_poly.pdbx_strand_id
1 'polypeptide(L)'
;MHRAPPWKQSVRSLLIAPLVVGLVPGCDGAETPPRPAPLARAHAAPLTAVPTPKQLILEPEADTYVRAASPSTNFGTAQNLYVDSAKAETYLRFNLSGIPAGAHIASVMLQALAYDGSSAGGDGSVYAHLVPDDTWSETGMTWSNRPAVTGDRLGSWWLWNPNTTPKPLQVGVNFSPKLKAPVQQALDSDGLVSFRLMSPGYHTVYRSREYSVASERPKLIINYFEPGDPQVTTDLQVVALYPQADAQVVAGSPTTNYGKSAALTVDRTAAESFLRFGLGSVPVNAQVVAVSLVATSYDGYAYDNADGNVYTRLVPDNAWSETGITWNTRPAASSDDLGSWLLWNRNGQYTTQVGINSSPKLVAPVQQALESDGMISLRLDSPGYRTLYHSREYTNTEVRWPQLIVSYFVPPPCPTTEGVSAPTQVVLEPEADTYVLSANPGTNYGNDSKLYVDSAKGEAYLRFNLGSIPAGSHIASVRLEALAFDGSAAGGDGSVYAHLVPDDTWSETAMTWNNRPPVNGSDLGSWWLWYGNSTPKPLQLGVNYDPKLKAPVQQALDSDGLISFRLRTPGYHTVYRSREYSVASERPRLVVSYFGPADPQVTSHLEAASFFPVADTSVWMSNPNANAGTSMGLTVDRDDAETFLRFNLAELPANVQVASVALVTTSTGGDVTAGADGNVYTRWVPNNAWSETGLTWNTRPSAFSCELGSWQFPNRSVPYITQAGVNASPLLVPVVQEALSMDGLLSLRLDSPGSRSTYDSREYSNTSARWPRLIVYYSLPTATP
;
A
#
# COMPACT_ATOMS: atom_id res chain seq x y z
N MET A 1 41.37 -29.60 -8.59
CA MET A 1 42.63 -29.07 -9.14
C MET A 1 42.57 -27.55 -9.10
N HIS A 2 43.60 -26.86 -8.57
CA HIS A 2 43.87 -25.42 -8.73
C HIS A 2 42.75 -24.43 -8.31
N ARG A 3 43.03 -23.18 -7.91
CA ARG A 3 44.24 -22.52 -7.38
C ARG A 3 43.73 -21.34 -6.53
N ALA A 4 44.48 -20.97 -5.50
CA ALA A 4 44.27 -19.71 -4.78
C ALA A 4 44.99 -18.54 -5.53
N PRO A 5 45.18 -17.35 -4.93
CA PRO A 5 44.37 -16.13 -5.08
C PRO A 5 45.12 -15.16 -6.06
N PRO A 6 45.73 -14.01 -5.71
CA PRO A 6 45.37 -12.88 -4.82
C PRO A 6 45.55 -11.48 -5.46
N TRP A 7 45.05 -10.43 -4.80
CA TRP A 7 45.77 -9.17 -4.44
C TRP A 7 44.78 -8.15 -3.84
N LYS A 8 45.08 -7.18 -2.97
CA LYS A 8 46.13 -6.81 -1.98
C LYS A 8 46.21 -5.27 -2.01
N GLN A 9 46.11 -4.63 -0.83
CA GLN A 9 46.81 -3.38 -0.44
C GLN A 9 46.33 -2.07 -1.12
N SER A 10 46.44 -0.85 -0.58
CA SER A 10 47.05 -0.25 0.64
C SER A 10 46.48 1.19 0.84
N VAL A 11 46.51 1.90 1.99
CA VAL A 11 46.68 1.61 3.44
C VAL A 11 46.53 2.94 4.26
N ARG A 12 46.21 2.90 5.57
CA ARG A 12 46.35 4.00 6.59
C ARG A 12 45.41 5.24 6.45
N SER A 13 45.10 6.06 7.47
CA SER A 13 45.38 6.06 8.93
C SER A 13 44.49 7.09 9.67
N LEU A 14 44.22 6.87 10.98
CA LEU A 14 44.30 7.80 12.16
C LEU A 14 44.01 9.33 11.95
N LEU A 15 43.34 10.11 12.83
CA LEU A 15 43.15 10.07 14.30
C LEU A 15 42.20 11.22 14.79
N ILE A 16 41.73 11.13 16.05
CA ILE A 16 41.43 12.23 17.02
C ILE A 16 40.17 13.14 16.84
N ALA A 17 39.33 13.14 17.90
CA ALA A 17 38.40 14.20 18.30
C ALA A 17 39.00 15.01 19.49
N PRO A 18 38.61 16.28 19.74
CA PRO A 18 37.60 16.60 20.79
C PRO A 18 36.67 17.80 20.40
N LEU A 19 35.53 18.13 21.01
CA LEU A 19 34.95 18.02 22.37
C LEU A 19 35.31 19.18 23.35
N VAL A 20 34.43 20.20 23.44
CA VAL A 20 34.22 21.19 24.56
C VAL A 20 32.76 21.69 24.42
N VAL A 21 31.78 21.33 25.25
CA VAL A 21 31.41 21.74 26.63
C VAL A 21 30.79 23.15 26.77
N GLY A 22 29.58 23.20 27.35
CA GLY A 22 28.89 24.41 27.81
C GLY A 22 27.68 24.07 28.70
N LEU A 23 27.85 24.20 30.03
CA LEU A 23 26.83 23.97 31.07
C LEU A 23 26.25 25.30 31.59
N VAL A 24 24.93 25.38 31.87
CA VAL A 24 24.34 26.07 33.05
C VAL A 24 22.99 25.41 33.42
N PRO A 25 22.68 25.15 34.71
CA PRO A 25 21.39 24.61 35.17
C PRO A 25 20.46 25.68 35.82
N GLY A 26 19.19 25.33 36.10
CA GLY A 26 18.24 26.13 36.89
C GLY A 26 17.02 25.31 37.34
N CYS A 27 16.47 25.60 38.52
CA CYS A 27 15.53 24.73 39.25
C CYS A 27 14.13 25.35 39.51
N ASP A 28 13.22 24.46 39.92
CA ASP A 28 12.05 24.65 40.79
C ASP A 28 10.78 25.40 40.30
N GLY A 29 9.62 24.80 40.63
CA GLY A 29 8.28 25.36 40.48
C GLY A 29 7.20 24.27 40.47
N ALA A 30 6.54 24.02 41.60
CA ALA A 30 5.49 23.00 41.73
C ALA A 30 4.10 23.63 41.93
N GLU A 31 3.11 23.20 41.13
CA GLU A 31 1.68 23.44 41.42
C GLU A 31 0.80 22.30 40.85
N THR A 32 -0.41 22.13 41.38
CA THR A 32 -1.24 20.91 41.31
C THR A 32 -2.07 20.74 40.01
N PRO A 33 -2.49 19.50 39.67
CA PRO A 33 -3.04 19.20 38.34
C PRO A 33 -4.53 19.55 38.18
N PRO A 34 -4.94 20.14 37.03
CA PRO A 34 -6.34 20.20 36.64
C PRO A 34 -6.81 18.87 36.02
N ARG A 35 -8.03 18.49 36.40
CA ARG A 35 -8.82 17.32 35.98
C ARG A 35 -8.84 17.08 34.45
N PRO A 36 -8.75 15.82 33.96
CA PRO A 36 -8.80 15.53 32.53
C PRO A 36 -10.15 15.91 31.91
N ALA A 37 -10.09 16.48 30.70
CA ALA A 37 -11.25 16.73 29.85
C ALA A 37 -11.76 15.41 29.22
N PRO A 38 -13.03 15.33 28.76
CA PRO A 38 -13.57 14.13 28.13
C PRO A 38 -12.85 13.77 26.83
N LEU A 39 -12.78 12.46 26.55
CA LEU A 39 -12.16 11.88 25.35
C LEU A 39 -12.58 12.59 24.06
N ALA A 40 -11.65 13.34 23.46
CA ALA A 40 -11.75 13.72 22.06
C ALA A 40 -11.55 12.44 21.23
N ARG A 41 -12.55 12.11 20.40
CA ARG A 41 -12.52 10.97 19.49
C ARG A 41 -11.31 11.13 18.56
N ALA A 42 -10.38 10.17 18.59
CA ALA A 42 -9.18 10.22 17.77
C ALA A 42 -9.57 10.31 16.29
N HIS A 43 -9.07 11.35 15.62
CA HIS A 43 -9.23 11.49 14.18
C HIS A 43 -8.21 10.58 13.50
N ALA A 44 -8.60 9.94 12.39
CA ALA A 44 -7.66 9.18 11.57
C ALA A 44 -6.52 10.10 11.10
N ALA A 45 -5.28 9.70 11.38
CA ALA A 45 -4.08 10.37 10.85
C ALA A 45 -3.82 9.90 9.40
N PRO A 46 -3.24 10.75 8.53
CA PRO A 46 -3.46 10.63 7.08
C PRO A 46 -2.45 9.74 6.35
N LEU A 47 -2.70 9.50 5.05
CA LEU A 47 -1.82 8.73 4.17
C LEU A 47 -0.38 9.25 4.20
N THR A 48 0.56 8.31 4.12
CA THR A 48 1.98 8.58 4.22
C THR A 48 2.72 8.29 2.92
N ALA A 49 3.58 9.23 2.51
CA ALA A 49 4.41 9.23 1.32
C ALA A 49 3.82 8.53 0.07
N VAL A 50 2.62 8.98 -0.31
CA VAL A 50 2.12 8.84 -1.69
C VAL A 50 3.25 9.26 -2.63
N PRO A 51 3.61 8.46 -3.67
CA PRO A 51 4.68 8.84 -4.58
C PRO A 51 4.37 10.21 -5.16
N THR A 52 5.34 11.12 -5.11
CA THR A 52 5.13 12.47 -5.63
C THR A 52 5.55 12.46 -7.09
N PRO A 53 4.63 12.64 -8.05
CA PRO A 53 4.98 12.56 -9.46
C PRO A 53 5.99 13.66 -9.79
N LYS A 54 7.11 13.27 -10.41
CA LYS A 54 8.15 14.19 -10.84
C LYS A 54 7.65 15.01 -12.02
N GLN A 55 7.90 16.32 -11.99
CA GLN A 55 7.56 17.21 -13.09
C GLN A 55 8.76 17.41 -14.01
N LEU A 56 8.53 17.25 -15.32
CA LEU A 56 9.45 17.62 -16.39
C LEU A 56 8.78 18.65 -17.30
N ILE A 57 9.51 19.69 -17.67
CA ILE A 57 9.06 20.74 -18.60
C ILE A 57 9.93 20.65 -19.84
N LEU A 58 9.32 20.35 -20.98
CA LEU A 58 9.98 20.20 -22.27
C LEU A 58 9.64 21.40 -23.18
N GLU A 59 10.66 22.03 -23.75
CA GLU A 59 10.49 22.84 -24.97
C GLU A 59 10.41 21.91 -26.20
N PRO A 60 9.77 22.31 -27.31
CA PRO A 60 9.76 21.50 -28.52
C PRO A 60 11.18 21.34 -29.10
N GLU A 61 11.52 20.10 -29.45
CA GLU A 61 12.76 19.78 -30.16
C GLU A 61 12.68 20.10 -31.67
N ALA A 62 11.46 20.29 -32.17
CA ALA A 62 11.15 20.89 -33.45
C ALA A 62 9.77 21.58 -33.40
N ASP A 63 9.63 22.75 -34.01
CA ASP A 63 8.33 23.34 -34.31
C ASP A 63 8.29 24.05 -35.67
N THR A 64 7.10 24.14 -36.27
CA THR A 64 6.89 24.82 -37.54
C THR A 64 5.40 25.05 -37.77
N TYR A 65 5.07 25.86 -38.78
CA TYR A 65 3.70 25.96 -39.27
C TYR A 65 3.67 25.86 -40.79
N VAL A 66 2.52 25.46 -41.32
CA VAL A 66 2.28 25.30 -42.75
C VAL A 66 1.07 26.11 -43.18
N ARG A 67 1.10 26.67 -44.39
CA ARG A 67 0.03 27.52 -44.93
C ARG A 67 -0.51 27.01 -46.26
N ALA A 68 -1.83 26.90 -46.35
CA ALA A 68 -2.52 26.50 -47.59
C ALA A 68 -2.24 27.46 -48.76
N ALA A 69 -2.11 28.77 -48.47
CA ALA A 69 -1.81 29.81 -49.45
C ALA A 69 -0.33 29.86 -49.90
N SER A 70 0.55 29.05 -49.31
CA SER A 70 1.99 29.02 -49.64
C SER A 70 2.50 27.57 -49.61
N PRO A 71 1.98 26.70 -50.48
CA PRO A 71 1.97 25.26 -50.20
C PRO A 71 3.33 24.56 -50.34
N SER A 72 4.31 25.21 -50.97
CA SER A 72 5.70 24.78 -51.13
C SER A 72 6.69 25.56 -50.24
N THR A 73 6.21 26.47 -49.39
CA THR A 73 7.05 27.28 -48.51
C THR A 73 7.24 26.59 -47.17
N ASN A 74 8.50 26.49 -46.71
CA ASN A 74 8.86 26.09 -45.36
C ASN A 74 8.90 27.33 -44.44
N PHE A 75 8.51 27.16 -43.18
CA PHE A 75 8.52 28.21 -42.16
C PHE A 75 9.22 27.80 -40.85
N GLY A 76 10.02 26.72 -40.83
CA GLY A 76 10.65 26.15 -39.62
C GLY A 76 11.83 26.96 -39.04
N THR A 77 11.92 28.25 -39.36
CA THR A 77 12.84 29.21 -38.71
C THR A 77 12.13 30.51 -38.34
N ALA A 78 10.80 30.54 -38.47
CA ALA A 78 10.00 31.73 -38.18
C ALA A 78 9.70 31.80 -36.68
N GLN A 79 10.00 32.94 -36.04
CA GLN A 79 9.84 33.18 -34.60
C GLN A 79 8.38 33.14 -34.06
N ASN A 80 7.43 32.71 -34.89
CA ASN A 80 6.00 32.80 -34.67
C ASN A 80 5.24 31.73 -35.46
N LEU A 81 4.34 31.02 -34.76
CA LEU A 81 3.56 29.90 -35.26
C LEU A 81 2.10 30.30 -35.50
N TYR A 82 1.53 29.89 -36.63
CA TYR A 82 0.17 30.31 -37.03
C TYR A 82 -0.81 29.15 -36.96
N VAL A 83 -1.97 29.43 -36.35
CA VAL A 83 -3.14 28.56 -36.32
C VAL A 83 -4.33 29.34 -36.87
N ASP A 84 -4.92 28.87 -37.98
CA ASP A 84 -6.06 29.54 -38.64
C ASP A 84 -6.93 28.54 -39.42
N SER A 85 -8.26 28.69 -39.27
CA SER A 85 -9.35 28.09 -40.03
C SER A 85 -8.99 27.68 -41.48
N ALA A 86 -8.59 26.42 -41.66
CA ALA A 86 -8.16 25.81 -42.93
C ALA A 86 -7.04 26.56 -43.70
N LYS A 87 -6.39 27.54 -43.08
CA LYS A 87 -5.36 28.41 -43.70
C LYS A 87 -3.97 28.15 -43.13
N ALA A 88 -3.87 27.83 -41.83
CA ALA A 88 -2.60 27.56 -41.16
C ALA A 88 -2.74 26.49 -40.07
N GLU A 89 -1.79 25.55 -40.06
CA GLU A 89 -1.68 24.49 -39.06
C GLU A 89 -0.27 24.55 -38.45
N THR A 90 -0.17 24.42 -37.13
CA THR A 90 1.11 24.41 -36.39
C THR A 90 1.43 23.00 -35.95
N TYR A 91 2.69 22.60 -36.00
CA TYR A 91 3.20 21.30 -35.58
C TYR A 91 4.31 21.48 -34.54
N LEU A 92 4.27 20.69 -33.47
CA LEU A 92 5.24 20.69 -32.36
C LEU A 92 5.69 19.25 -32.11
N ARG A 93 7.00 18.98 -32.02
CA ARG A 93 7.55 17.68 -31.56
C ARG A 93 8.35 17.84 -30.28
N PHE A 94 8.16 16.91 -29.34
CA PHE A 94 8.83 16.90 -28.04
C PHE A 94 9.64 15.62 -27.85
N ASN A 95 10.77 15.75 -27.14
CA ASN A 95 11.68 14.65 -26.84
C ASN A 95 11.51 14.19 -25.39
N LEU A 96 11.17 12.92 -25.19
CA LEU A 96 10.83 12.32 -23.90
C LEU A 96 12.03 11.64 -23.22
N SER A 97 13.22 11.65 -23.82
CA SER A 97 14.43 10.97 -23.28
C SER A 97 14.91 11.47 -21.91
N GLY A 98 14.39 12.60 -21.42
CA GLY A 98 14.57 13.06 -20.03
C GLY A 98 13.72 12.32 -18.99
N ILE A 99 12.85 11.40 -19.40
CA ILE A 99 12.03 10.55 -18.54
C ILE A 99 12.64 9.13 -18.51
N PRO A 100 12.79 8.48 -17.33
CA PRO A 100 13.29 7.11 -17.25
C PRO A 100 12.44 6.10 -18.02
N ALA A 101 13.07 5.12 -18.67
CA ALA A 101 12.35 4.03 -19.34
C ALA A 101 11.53 3.20 -18.34
N GLY A 102 10.27 2.93 -18.67
CA GLY A 102 9.30 2.28 -17.77
C GLY A 102 8.63 3.22 -16.76
N ALA A 103 8.84 4.53 -16.86
CA ALA A 103 8.10 5.50 -16.06
C ALA A 103 6.64 5.61 -16.53
N HIS A 104 5.73 5.92 -15.60
CA HIS A 104 4.31 6.02 -15.89
C HIS A 104 3.83 7.47 -15.84
N ILE A 105 3.20 7.92 -16.93
CA ILE A 105 2.68 9.28 -17.07
C ILE A 105 1.46 9.48 -16.16
N ALA A 106 1.58 10.40 -15.20
CA ALA A 106 0.49 10.78 -14.29
C ALA A 106 -0.43 11.82 -14.93
N SER A 107 0.13 12.85 -15.57
CA SER A 107 -0.61 13.87 -16.33
C SER A 107 0.28 14.58 -17.36
N VAL A 108 -0.35 15.15 -18.38
CA VAL A 108 0.30 15.89 -19.47
C VAL A 108 -0.44 17.21 -19.69
N MET A 109 0.32 18.28 -19.89
CA MET A 109 -0.20 19.60 -20.22
C MET A 109 0.59 20.22 -21.37
N LEU A 110 -0.09 20.57 -22.45
CA LEU A 110 0.48 21.30 -23.58
C LEU A 110 0.12 22.79 -23.44
N GLN A 111 1.14 23.65 -23.43
CA GLN A 111 1.01 25.10 -23.25
C GLN A 111 1.62 25.85 -24.45
N ALA A 112 0.98 26.94 -24.88
CA ALA A 112 1.54 27.87 -25.86
C ALA A 112 1.11 29.32 -25.57
N LEU A 113 2.04 30.28 -25.68
CA LEU A 113 1.74 31.70 -25.50
C LEU A 113 1.33 32.34 -26.83
N ALA A 114 0.11 32.86 -26.89
CA ALA A 114 -0.37 33.71 -27.96
C ALA A 114 -0.05 35.19 -27.67
N TYR A 115 0.35 35.93 -28.71
CA TYR A 115 0.63 37.37 -28.63
C TYR A 115 -0.10 38.21 -29.68
N ASP A 116 -0.76 37.57 -30.67
CA ASP A 116 -1.60 38.22 -31.67
C ASP A 116 -2.69 37.23 -32.15
N GLY A 117 -3.74 37.75 -32.77
CA GLY A 117 -4.84 36.96 -33.30
C GLY A 117 -6.07 37.78 -33.66
N SER A 118 -7.04 37.14 -34.31
CA SER A 118 -8.33 37.73 -34.65
C SER A 118 -9.46 36.71 -34.52
N SER A 119 -10.61 37.19 -34.04
CA SER A 119 -11.81 36.40 -33.80
C SER A 119 -12.82 36.64 -34.92
N ALA A 120 -12.92 35.70 -35.87
CA ALA A 120 -13.81 35.80 -37.03
C ALA A 120 -15.27 35.34 -36.76
N GLY A 121 -15.60 35.06 -35.49
CA GLY A 121 -16.83 34.38 -35.09
C GLY A 121 -16.70 32.85 -35.16
N GLY A 122 -17.70 32.14 -34.63
CA GLY A 122 -17.68 30.67 -34.54
C GLY A 122 -16.78 30.13 -33.42
N ASP A 123 -16.44 28.84 -33.52
CA ASP A 123 -15.60 28.13 -32.56
C ASP A 123 -14.13 28.59 -32.65
N GLY A 124 -13.73 29.41 -31.68
CA GLY A 124 -12.39 29.96 -31.55
C GLY A 124 -11.38 29.04 -30.86
N SER A 125 -11.76 27.79 -30.56
CA SER A 125 -10.88 26.87 -29.85
C SER A 125 -9.71 26.44 -30.74
N VAL A 126 -8.57 26.19 -30.12
CA VAL A 126 -7.42 25.53 -30.75
C VAL A 126 -7.38 24.10 -30.23
N TYR A 127 -7.47 23.14 -31.14
CA TYR A 127 -7.48 21.71 -30.86
C TYR A 127 -6.12 21.10 -31.12
N ALA A 128 -5.68 20.25 -30.18
CA ALA A 128 -4.52 19.39 -30.35
C ALA A 128 -4.93 18.05 -30.96
N HIS A 129 -4.10 17.51 -31.86
CA HIS A 129 -4.25 16.19 -32.47
C HIS A 129 -2.91 15.47 -32.47
N LEU A 130 -2.94 14.14 -32.37
CA LEU A 130 -1.74 13.31 -32.54
C LEU A 130 -1.28 13.34 -33.99
N VAL A 131 0.03 13.42 -34.19
CA VAL A 131 0.71 13.21 -35.47
C VAL A 131 1.56 11.95 -35.31
N PRO A 132 1.17 10.78 -35.88
CA PRO A 132 1.88 9.52 -35.65
C PRO A 132 3.19 9.35 -36.43
N ASP A 133 3.49 10.27 -37.35
CA ASP A 133 4.76 10.31 -38.07
C ASP A 133 5.62 11.41 -37.45
N ASP A 134 6.52 11.01 -36.56
CA ASP A 134 7.48 11.87 -35.90
C ASP A 134 8.74 12.14 -36.74
N THR A 135 8.85 11.61 -37.97
CA THR A 135 10.08 11.69 -38.80
C THR A 135 10.25 13.01 -39.58
N TRP A 136 9.28 13.94 -39.47
CA TRP A 136 9.31 15.19 -40.22
C TRP A 136 10.50 16.10 -39.85
N SER A 137 10.99 16.85 -40.84
CA SER A 137 12.05 17.84 -40.65
C SER A 137 11.47 19.24 -40.56
N GLU A 138 11.81 19.96 -39.49
CA GLU A 138 11.47 21.36 -39.24
C GLU A 138 11.70 22.27 -40.47
N THR A 139 12.87 22.15 -41.11
CA THR A 139 13.25 22.92 -42.31
C THR A 139 12.82 22.27 -43.63
N GLY A 140 12.29 21.04 -43.60
CA GLY A 140 11.77 20.31 -44.76
C GLY A 140 10.24 20.31 -44.90
N MET A 141 9.49 20.67 -43.86
CA MET A 141 8.03 20.60 -43.87
C MET A 141 7.38 21.79 -44.58
N THR A 142 6.36 21.50 -45.37
CA THR A 142 5.55 22.43 -46.15
C THR A 142 4.10 21.96 -46.09
N TRP A 143 3.13 22.73 -46.60
CA TRP A 143 1.74 22.27 -46.67
C TRP A 143 1.60 20.96 -47.47
N SER A 144 2.40 20.80 -48.53
CA SER A 144 2.28 19.70 -49.49
C SER A 144 2.78 18.35 -48.97
N ASN A 145 3.70 18.34 -48.00
CA ASN A 145 4.31 17.13 -47.42
C ASN A 145 4.10 17.02 -45.90
N ARG A 146 3.17 17.78 -45.32
CA ARG A 146 2.88 17.71 -43.87
C ARG A 146 2.32 16.33 -43.48
N PRO A 147 2.72 15.78 -42.32
CA PRO A 147 2.13 14.57 -41.78
C PRO A 147 0.63 14.65 -41.58
N ALA A 148 -0.05 13.52 -41.78
CA ALA A 148 -1.45 13.36 -41.43
C ALA A 148 -1.63 13.22 -39.90
N VAL A 149 -2.79 13.66 -39.41
CA VAL A 149 -3.23 13.42 -38.02
C VAL A 149 -4.13 12.20 -37.94
N THR A 150 -4.20 11.56 -36.78
CA THR A 150 -5.14 10.47 -36.51
C THR A 150 -5.91 10.68 -35.22
N GLY A 151 -7.01 9.93 -35.07
CA GLY A 151 -7.82 9.90 -33.86
C GLY A 151 -8.64 11.16 -33.58
N ASP A 152 -9.27 11.14 -32.41
CA ASP A 152 -10.03 12.27 -31.87
C ASP A 152 -9.14 13.47 -31.54
N ARG A 153 -9.79 14.63 -31.37
CA ARG A 153 -9.19 15.80 -30.72
C ARG A 153 -8.69 15.40 -29.31
N LEU A 154 -7.40 15.61 -29.04
CA LEU A 154 -6.77 15.34 -27.75
C LEU A 154 -7.05 16.44 -26.70
N GLY A 155 -8.12 17.21 -26.87
CA GLY A 155 -8.42 18.41 -26.08
C GLY A 155 -8.14 19.72 -26.82
N SER A 156 -8.35 20.84 -26.12
CA SER A 156 -8.28 22.19 -26.68
C SER A 156 -8.12 23.27 -25.63
N TRP A 157 -7.82 24.48 -26.08
CA TRP A 157 -8.01 25.72 -25.31
C TRP A 157 -8.75 26.77 -26.13
N TRP A 158 -9.33 27.78 -25.48
CA TRP A 158 -9.99 28.90 -26.14
C TRP A 158 -9.41 30.24 -25.68
N LEU A 159 -9.05 31.11 -26.63
CA LEU A 159 -8.50 32.44 -26.40
C LEU A 159 -9.39 33.51 -27.04
N TRP A 160 -9.48 34.68 -26.40
CA TRP A 160 -10.24 35.82 -26.92
C TRP A 160 -9.30 36.84 -27.53
N ASN A 161 -9.48 37.20 -28.80
CA ASN A 161 -8.59 38.15 -29.46
C ASN A 161 -9.28 39.52 -29.62
N PRO A 162 -9.23 40.41 -28.60
CA PRO A 162 -9.90 41.71 -28.66
C PRO A 162 -9.34 42.59 -29.78
N ASN A 163 -10.11 43.57 -30.24
CA ASN A 163 -9.69 44.52 -31.28
C ASN A 163 -8.78 45.66 -30.74
N THR A 164 -7.95 45.38 -29.74
CA THR A 164 -6.97 46.31 -29.18
C THR A 164 -5.60 46.16 -29.83
N THR A 165 -4.83 47.23 -29.87
CA THR A 165 -3.46 47.26 -30.38
C THR A 165 -2.54 47.97 -29.37
N PRO A 166 -1.46 47.34 -28.86
CA PRO A 166 -1.11 45.93 -29.07
C PRO A 166 -2.15 44.97 -28.50
N LYS A 167 -2.10 43.71 -28.95
CA LYS A 167 -2.90 42.62 -28.41
C LYS A 167 -2.32 42.19 -27.05
N PRO A 168 -3.15 41.77 -26.09
CA PRO A 168 -2.65 41.26 -24.82
C PRO A 168 -2.04 39.87 -24.98
N LEU A 169 -1.06 39.53 -24.12
CA LEU A 169 -0.55 38.16 -24.06
C LEU A 169 -1.59 37.23 -23.43
N GLN A 170 -1.69 36.01 -23.96
CA GLN A 170 -2.62 34.98 -23.51
C GLN A 170 -1.97 33.61 -23.51
N VAL A 171 -2.17 32.85 -22.44
CA VAL A 171 -1.68 31.48 -22.34
C VAL A 171 -2.79 30.52 -22.77
N GLY A 172 -2.56 29.78 -23.86
CA GLY A 172 -3.36 28.61 -24.25
C GLY A 172 -2.84 27.36 -23.56
N VAL A 173 -3.73 26.54 -23.00
CA VAL A 173 -3.38 25.33 -22.22
C VAL A 173 -4.36 24.18 -22.50
N ASN A 174 -3.85 23.05 -22.97
CA ASN A 174 -4.59 21.78 -23.01
C ASN A 174 -4.03 20.83 -21.95
N PHE A 175 -4.85 20.48 -20.96
CA PHE A 175 -4.55 19.53 -19.88
C PHE A 175 -5.42 18.26 -19.98
N SER A 176 -6.06 18.01 -21.13
CA SER A 176 -7.01 16.91 -21.31
C SER A 176 -6.38 15.55 -20.97
N PRO A 177 -7.07 14.67 -20.21
CA PRO A 177 -6.61 13.30 -19.96
C PRO A 177 -6.31 12.50 -21.24
N LYS A 178 -6.91 12.86 -22.38
CA LYS A 178 -6.63 12.27 -23.70
C LYS A 178 -5.17 12.43 -24.15
N LEU A 179 -4.40 13.37 -23.58
CA LEU A 179 -2.97 13.52 -23.85
C LEU A 179 -2.11 12.42 -23.21
N LYS A 180 -2.58 11.76 -22.13
CA LYS A 180 -1.78 10.76 -21.37
C LYS A 180 -1.39 9.57 -22.24
N ALA A 181 -2.35 8.91 -22.87
CA ALA A 181 -2.10 7.65 -23.58
C ALA A 181 -1.13 7.80 -24.76
N PRO A 182 -1.24 8.82 -25.65
CA PRO A 182 -0.24 9.03 -26.70
C PRO A 182 1.17 9.33 -26.18
N VAL A 183 1.31 10.08 -25.08
CA VAL A 183 2.63 10.39 -24.50
C VAL A 183 3.24 9.19 -23.78
N GLN A 184 2.44 8.36 -23.11
CA GLN A 184 2.90 7.08 -22.58
C GLN A 184 3.37 6.16 -23.71
N GLN A 185 2.56 6.00 -24.76
CA GLN A 185 2.92 5.17 -25.91
C GLN A 185 4.22 5.62 -26.57
N ALA A 186 4.41 6.94 -26.73
CA ALA A 186 5.64 7.54 -27.24
C ALA A 186 6.86 7.28 -26.35
N LEU A 187 6.70 7.35 -25.03
CA LEU A 187 7.74 7.03 -24.06
C LEU A 187 8.15 5.54 -24.12
N ASP A 188 7.17 4.67 -24.35
CA ASP A 188 7.35 3.23 -24.45
C ASP A 188 7.89 2.78 -25.83
N SER A 189 7.89 3.65 -26.85
CA SER A 189 8.38 3.36 -28.21
C SER A 189 9.76 3.95 -28.53
N ASP A 190 9.80 5.21 -28.94
CA ASP A 190 10.92 5.88 -29.61
C ASP A 190 11.29 7.21 -28.94
N GLY A 191 10.54 7.60 -27.92
CA GLY A 191 10.80 8.78 -27.10
C GLY A 191 10.44 10.11 -27.78
N LEU A 192 9.65 10.10 -28.85
CA LEU A 192 9.22 11.30 -29.57
C LEU A 192 7.69 11.39 -29.62
N VAL A 193 7.15 12.60 -29.48
CA VAL A 193 5.71 12.84 -29.64
C VAL A 193 5.42 14.13 -30.39
N SER A 194 4.67 14.02 -31.49
CA SER A 194 4.24 15.15 -32.32
C SER A 194 2.76 15.50 -32.15
N PHE A 195 2.49 16.80 -32.02
CA PHE A 195 1.14 17.37 -31.97
C PHE A 195 0.90 18.37 -33.10
N ARG A 196 -0.27 18.29 -33.74
CA ARG A 196 -0.79 19.35 -34.62
C ARG A 196 -1.80 20.22 -33.87
N LEU A 197 -1.63 21.54 -33.95
CA LEU A 197 -2.60 22.54 -33.51
C LEU A 197 -3.38 23.11 -34.69
N MET A 198 -4.72 23.08 -34.60
CA MET A 198 -5.63 23.73 -35.55
C MET A 198 -6.76 24.49 -34.84
N SER A 199 -7.32 25.53 -35.46
CA SER A 199 -8.59 26.14 -35.04
C SER A 199 -9.59 26.04 -36.19
N PRO A 200 -10.88 25.79 -35.94
CA PRO A 200 -11.91 25.84 -36.98
C PRO A 200 -12.39 27.26 -37.27
N GLY A 201 -12.15 28.25 -36.40
CA GLY A 201 -12.71 29.60 -36.54
C GLY A 201 -11.77 30.78 -36.29
N TYR A 202 -10.83 30.72 -35.34
CA TYR A 202 -9.99 31.87 -35.00
C TYR A 202 -8.60 31.79 -35.63
N HIS A 203 -8.05 32.95 -35.97
CA HIS A 203 -6.63 33.12 -36.29
C HIS A 203 -5.90 33.45 -34.99
N THR A 204 -4.87 32.68 -34.63
CA THR A 204 -4.03 32.93 -33.45
C THR A 204 -2.57 32.74 -33.79
N VAL A 205 -1.72 33.63 -33.27
CA VAL A 205 -0.26 33.63 -33.47
C VAL A 205 0.44 33.36 -32.15
N TYR A 206 1.18 32.26 -32.11
CA TYR A 206 1.96 31.80 -30.98
C TYR A 206 3.44 32.13 -31.16
N ARG A 207 4.24 32.13 -30.08
CA ARG A 207 5.71 32.07 -30.20
C ARG A 207 6.14 30.70 -30.71
N SER A 208 7.23 30.67 -31.47
CA SER A 208 8.00 29.46 -31.76
C SER A 208 9.18 29.30 -30.79
N ARG A 209 9.90 28.19 -30.88
CA ARG A 209 11.19 27.94 -30.21
C ARG A 209 12.30 28.91 -30.61
N GLU A 210 12.31 29.46 -31.83
CA GLU A 210 13.27 30.49 -32.27
C GLU A 210 13.03 31.84 -31.59
N TYR A 211 11.91 32.00 -30.86
CA TYR A 211 11.70 33.20 -30.06
C TYR A 211 12.72 33.27 -28.92
N SER A 212 13.28 34.47 -28.69
CA SER A 212 14.42 34.66 -27.78
C SER A 212 14.08 34.52 -26.30
N VAL A 213 12.79 34.56 -25.93
CA VAL A 213 12.33 34.48 -24.54
C VAL A 213 11.80 33.07 -24.24
N ALA A 214 12.64 32.22 -23.63
CA ALA A 214 12.31 30.83 -23.30
C ALA A 214 10.99 30.66 -22.52
N SER A 215 10.68 31.58 -21.60
CA SER A 215 9.42 31.52 -20.84
C SER A 215 8.15 31.67 -21.69
N GLU A 216 8.26 32.26 -22.88
CA GLU A 216 7.14 32.47 -23.82
C GLU A 216 7.00 31.36 -24.88
N ARG A 217 7.93 30.40 -24.96
CA ARG A 217 7.90 29.30 -25.94
C ARG A 217 6.80 28.28 -25.64
N PRO A 218 6.39 27.45 -26.63
CA PRO A 218 5.55 26.28 -26.38
C PRO A 218 6.21 25.31 -25.40
N LYS A 219 5.41 24.63 -24.58
CA LYS A 219 5.89 23.69 -23.54
C LYS A 219 5.00 22.45 -23.46
N LEU A 220 5.61 21.30 -23.28
CA LEU A 220 4.95 20.07 -22.84
C LEU A 220 5.39 19.81 -21.40
N ILE A 221 4.45 19.92 -20.46
CA ILE A 221 4.67 19.74 -19.03
C ILE A 221 4.10 18.37 -18.66
N ILE A 222 4.97 17.50 -18.15
CA ILE A 222 4.66 16.10 -17.86
C ILE A 222 4.91 15.86 -16.38
N ASN A 223 3.91 15.35 -15.69
CA ASN A 223 4.09 14.78 -14.36
C ASN A 223 4.11 13.25 -14.51
N TYR A 224 5.15 12.59 -14.02
CA TYR A 224 5.35 11.15 -14.16
C TYR A 224 5.82 10.49 -12.86
N PHE A 225 5.59 9.19 -12.74
CA PHE A 225 6.11 8.34 -11.69
C PHE A 225 7.28 7.52 -12.21
N GLU A 226 8.27 7.25 -11.36
CA GLU A 226 9.42 6.42 -11.73
C GLU A 226 9.06 4.92 -11.73
N PRO A 227 9.80 4.08 -12.47
CA PRO A 227 9.54 2.63 -12.54
C PRO A 227 9.63 1.91 -11.19
N GLY A 228 10.23 2.55 -10.18
CA GLY A 228 10.35 2.04 -8.81
C GLY A 228 9.28 2.53 -7.84
N ASP A 229 8.32 3.37 -8.27
CA ASP A 229 7.26 3.89 -7.39
C ASP A 229 6.25 2.77 -7.08
N PRO A 230 6.11 2.31 -5.81
CA PRO A 230 5.45 1.04 -5.50
C PRO A 230 3.93 1.02 -5.70
N GLN A 231 3.28 2.15 -6.01
CA GLN A 231 1.83 2.25 -6.23
C GLN A 231 1.45 2.42 -7.71
N VAL A 232 2.40 2.19 -8.62
CA VAL A 232 2.31 2.64 -10.00
C VAL A 232 2.39 1.44 -10.94
N THR A 233 1.21 0.97 -11.35
CA THR A 233 1.04 -0.13 -12.31
C THR A 233 0.48 0.38 -13.64
N THR A 234 0.30 -0.51 -14.60
CA THR A 234 -0.42 -0.27 -15.87
C THR A 234 -1.85 0.26 -15.68
N ASP A 235 -2.44 0.12 -14.49
CA ASP A 235 -3.87 0.29 -14.25
C ASP A 235 -4.23 1.70 -13.75
N LEU A 236 -3.25 2.61 -13.69
CA LEU A 236 -3.40 3.99 -13.21
C LEU A 236 -4.39 4.80 -14.08
N GLN A 237 -5.61 4.94 -13.58
CA GLN A 237 -6.68 5.79 -14.11
C GLN A 237 -6.45 7.27 -13.80
N VAL A 238 -7.08 8.14 -14.57
CA VAL A 238 -7.09 9.60 -14.35
C VAL A 238 -8.47 10.15 -14.69
N VAL A 239 -9.06 10.95 -13.79
CA VAL A 239 -10.32 11.67 -14.03
C VAL A 239 -10.14 13.17 -13.77
N ALA A 240 -10.84 14.00 -14.54
CA ALA A 240 -10.94 15.43 -14.30
C ALA A 240 -12.34 15.75 -13.76
N LEU A 241 -12.40 16.41 -12.61
CA LEU A 241 -13.64 16.75 -11.90
C LEU A 241 -13.86 18.26 -11.91
N TYR A 242 -15.10 18.67 -12.12
CA TYR A 242 -15.51 20.08 -12.12
C TYR A 242 -16.22 20.45 -10.81
N PRO A 243 -16.23 21.73 -10.38
CA PRO A 243 -16.96 22.15 -9.21
C PRO A 243 -18.45 21.84 -9.33
N GLN A 244 -19.00 21.15 -8.34
CA GLN A 244 -20.43 21.01 -8.13
C GLN A 244 -21.03 22.27 -7.47
N ALA A 245 -20.19 23.03 -6.77
CA ALA A 245 -20.45 24.37 -6.29
C ALA A 245 -19.15 25.18 -6.30
N ASP A 246 -19.21 26.45 -6.66
CA ASP A 246 -18.17 27.41 -6.30
C ASP A 246 -18.78 28.73 -5.80
N ALA A 247 -18.02 29.53 -5.07
CA ALA A 247 -18.47 30.84 -4.60
C ALA A 247 -17.31 31.71 -4.15
N GLN A 248 -17.36 33.00 -4.45
CA GLN A 248 -16.54 33.99 -3.76
C GLN A 248 -17.31 34.62 -2.59
N VAL A 249 -16.58 35.10 -1.58
CA VAL A 249 -17.11 35.88 -0.46
C VAL A 249 -16.26 37.11 -0.25
N VAL A 250 -16.89 38.27 -0.01
CA VAL A 250 -16.24 39.58 -0.08
C VAL A 250 -16.41 40.33 1.25
N ALA A 251 -15.29 40.70 1.88
CA ALA A 251 -15.25 41.36 3.19
C ALA A 251 -15.98 42.72 3.19
N GLY A 252 -15.87 43.48 2.09
CA GLY A 252 -16.55 44.76 1.92
C GLY A 252 -18.07 44.67 1.70
N SER A 253 -18.62 43.47 1.52
CA SER A 253 -20.04 43.21 1.30
C SER A 253 -20.48 41.97 2.10
N PRO A 254 -20.40 41.99 3.44
CA PRO A 254 -20.20 40.77 4.21
C PRO A 254 -21.44 39.85 4.33
N THR A 255 -22.61 40.37 3.98
CA THR A 255 -23.90 39.63 3.93
C THR A 255 -24.36 39.35 2.50
N THR A 256 -23.57 39.69 1.48
CA THR A 256 -23.91 39.46 0.07
C THR A 256 -23.39 38.09 -0.37
N ASN A 257 -24.26 37.28 -0.98
CA ASN A 257 -23.86 36.05 -1.66
C ASN A 257 -23.39 36.36 -3.09
N TYR A 258 -22.33 35.69 -3.54
CA TYR A 258 -21.79 35.81 -4.88
C TYR A 258 -21.67 34.45 -5.61
N GLY A 259 -22.41 33.41 -5.19
CA GLY A 259 -22.38 32.08 -5.83
C GLY A 259 -23.00 32.00 -7.22
N LYS A 260 -23.39 33.13 -7.82
CA LYS A 260 -23.76 33.22 -9.24
C LYS A 260 -22.89 34.21 -10.00
N SER A 261 -21.73 34.54 -9.44
CA SER A 261 -20.73 35.40 -10.07
C SER A 261 -19.89 34.59 -11.04
N ALA A 262 -19.77 35.04 -12.29
CA ALA A 262 -18.86 34.46 -13.30
C ALA A 262 -17.36 34.54 -12.93
N ALA A 263 -17.02 35.05 -11.75
CA ALA A 263 -15.68 35.34 -11.28
C ALA A 263 -15.48 34.89 -9.83
N LEU A 264 -14.30 34.32 -9.56
CA LEU A 264 -13.81 33.95 -8.24
C LEU A 264 -12.62 34.85 -7.89
N THR A 265 -12.78 35.72 -6.89
CA THR A 265 -11.69 36.59 -6.41
C THR A 265 -10.95 35.96 -5.24
N VAL A 266 -9.63 35.96 -5.34
CA VAL A 266 -8.70 35.67 -4.25
C VAL A 266 -7.96 36.96 -3.91
N ASP A 267 -7.99 37.41 -2.65
CA ASP A 267 -7.32 38.62 -2.17
C ASP A 267 -6.92 38.49 -0.69
N ARG A 268 -5.84 39.17 -0.28
CA ARG A 268 -5.33 39.19 1.11
C ARG A 268 -6.35 39.48 2.20
N THR A 269 -7.27 40.41 1.95
CA THR A 269 -8.24 40.86 2.96
C THR A 269 -9.62 41.12 2.40
N ALA A 270 -9.76 41.31 1.08
CA ALA A 270 -11.01 41.71 0.47
C ALA A 270 -11.91 40.54 0.05
N ALA A 271 -11.34 39.39 -0.33
CA ALA A 271 -12.12 38.27 -0.86
C ALA A 271 -11.44 36.90 -0.73
N GLU A 272 -12.26 35.87 -0.54
CA GLU A 272 -11.87 34.45 -0.54
C GLU A 272 -12.74 33.69 -1.54
N SER A 273 -12.21 32.61 -2.12
CA SER A 273 -12.96 31.75 -3.04
C SER A 273 -13.05 30.32 -2.54
N PHE A 274 -14.20 29.68 -2.72
CA PHE A 274 -14.52 28.33 -2.27
C PHE A 274 -14.91 27.47 -3.47
N LEU A 275 -14.42 26.23 -3.51
CA LEU A 275 -14.67 25.23 -4.54
C LEU A 275 -15.13 23.94 -3.85
N ARG A 276 -16.17 23.27 -4.35
CA ARG A 276 -16.54 21.93 -3.90
C ARG A 276 -16.68 20.98 -5.08
N PHE A 277 -15.94 19.87 -5.02
CA PHE A 277 -15.93 18.81 -6.02
C PHE A 277 -16.63 17.57 -5.46
N GLY A 278 -17.33 16.84 -6.34
CA GLY A 278 -17.84 15.51 -6.03
C GLY A 278 -16.99 14.44 -6.69
N LEU A 279 -16.63 13.41 -5.93
CA LEU A 279 -15.71 12.34 -6.30
C LEU A 279 -16.42 11.11 -6.88
N GLY A 280 -17.76 11.12 -7.02
CA GLY A 280 -18.58 9.95 -7.36
C GLY A 280 -18.32 9.25 -8.70
N SER A 281 -17.42 9.77 -9.55
CA SER A 281 -16.88 9.07 -10.73
C SER A 281 -15.56 8.32 -10.47
N VAL A 282 -15.04 8.40 -9.26
CA VAL A 282 -13.93 7.59 -8.74
C VAL A 282 -14.55 6.44 -7.92
N PRO A 283 -14.20 5.16 -8.16
CA PRO A 283 -14.68 4.05 -7.36
C PRO A 283 -14.30 4.20 -5.88
N VAL A 284 -15.21 3.88 -4.95
CA VAL A 284 -14.98 4.05 -3.50
C VAL A 284 -13.81 3.21 -2.98
N ASN A 285 -13.49 2.09 -3.63
CA ASN A 285 -12.34 1.24 -3.30
C ASN A 285 -11.03 1.70 -3.96
N ALA A 286 -11.03 2.79 -4.75
CA ALA A 286 -9.83 3.27 -5.42
C ALA A 286 -8.79 3.83 -4.44
N GLN A 287 -7.53 3.75 -4.85
CA GLN A 287 -6.39 4.33 -4.16
C GLN A 287 -5.89 5.53 -4.95
N VAL A 288 -5.98 6.72 -4.39
CA VAL A 288 -5.57 7.98 -5.01
C VAL A 288 -4.05 8.13 -4.91
N VAL A 289 -3.40 8.31 -6.06
CA VAL A 289 -1.93 8.36 -6.21
C VAL A 289 -1.44 9.77 -6.54
N ALA A 290 -2.27 10.62 -7.17
CA ALA A 290 -1.95 12.03 -7.35
C ALA A 290 -3.22 12.87 -7.49
N VAL A 291 -3.10 14.14 -7.11
CA VAL A 291 -4.15 15.13 -7.28
C VAL A 291 -3.54 16.41 -7.85
N SER A 292 -4.26 17.10 -8.72
CA SER A 292 -3.90 18.46 -9.16
C SER A 292 -5.11 19.36 -9.27
N LEU A 293 -5.07 20.49 -8.56
CA LEU A 293 -6.07 21.56 -8.70
C LEU A 293 -5.58 22.57 -9.73
N VAL A 294 -6.38 22.83 -10.76
CA VAL A 294 -6.09 23.76 -11.86
C VAL A 294 -7.13 24.88 -11.84
N ALA A 295 -6.70 26.14 -12.02
CA ALA A 295 -7.59 27.29 -12.14
C ALA A 295 -7.08 28.31 -13.17
N THR A 296 -7.96 28.76 -14.07
CA THR A 296 -7.60 29.76 -15.10
C THR A 296 -7.91 31.17 -14.59
N SER A 297 -6.87 31.98 -14.40
CA SER A 297 -7.01 33.41 -14.12
C SER A 297 -7.18 34.22 -15.40
N TYR A 298 -7.80 35.39 -15.29
CA TYR A 298 -7.90 36.36 -16.38
C TYR A 298 -7.43 37.77 -15.99
N ASP A 299 -7.28 38.05 -14.71
CA ASP A 299 -6.75 39.30 -14.18
C ASP A 299 -6.10 39.06 -12.81
N GLY A 300 -5.23 39.98 -12.41
CA GLY A 300 -4.60 39.99 -11.09
C GLY A 300 -3.38 40.90 -11.00
N TYR A 301 -2.98 41.24 -9.78
CA TYR A 301 -1.81 42.07 -9.51
C TYR A 301 -1.18 41.74 -8.15
N ALA A 302 0.13 41.97 -8.05
CA ALA A 302 0.88 41.88 -6.80
C ALA A 302 0.67 43.15 -5.97
N TYR A 303 0.60 43.01 -4.64
CA TYR A 303 0.88 44.13 -3.74
C TYR A 303 2.39 44.24 -3.48
N ASP A 304 2.91 45.46 -3.36
CA ASP A 304 4.34 45.70 -3.16
C ASP A 304 4.87 44.98 -1.92
N ASN A 305 6.01 44.27 -2.07
CA ASN A 305 6.69 43.49 -1.03
C ASN A 305 5.82 42.41 -0.36
N ALA A 306 4.76 41.93 -1.02
CA ALA A 306 3.87 40.91 -0.49
C ALA A 306 4.07 39.55 -1.19
N ASP A 307 3.71 38.47 -0.49
CA ASP A 307 3.80 37.11 -1.03
C ASP A 307 2.68 36.87 -2.07
N GLY A 308 3.09 36.59 -3.31
CA GLY A 308 2.19 36.47 -4.44
C GLY A 308 1.52 35.11 -4.62
N ASN A 309 1.78 34.13 -3.74
CA ASN A 309 1.22 32.80 -3.86
C ASN A 309 -0.30 32.80 -3.59
N VAL A 310 -1.01 31.93 -4.32
CA VAL A 310 -2.38 31.52 -3.99
C VAL A 310 -2.31 30.14 -3.36
N TYR A 311 -2.77 30.04 -2.12
CA TYR A 311 -2.78 28.83 -1.31
C TYR A 311 -4.09 28.08 -1.47
N THR A 312 -4.01 26.74 -1.44
CA THR A 312 -5.17 25.85 -1.31
C THR A 312 -5.29 25.39 0.13
N ARG A 313 -6.49 25.39 0.70
CA ARG A 313 -6.77 24.90 2.06
C ARG A 313 -7.96 23.97 2.08
N LEU A 314 -7.97 23.00 2.99
CA LEU A 314 -9.12 22.13 3.20
C LEU A 314 -10.25 22.91 3.87
N VAL A 315 -11.49 22.67 3.45
CA VAL A 315 -12.70 23.13 4.14
C VAL A 315 -13.41 21.86 4.64
N PRO A 316 -13.33 21.53 5.94
CA PRO A 316 -13.89 20.27 6.46
C PRO A 316 -15.42 20.17 6.42
N ASP A 317 -16.12 21.30 6.29
CA ASP A 317 -17.57 21.33 6.10
C ASP A 317 -17.91 21.22 4.61
N ASN A 318 -18.54 20.12 4.22
CA ASN A 318 -19.06 19.90 2.87
C ASN A 318 -20.54 20.30 2.69
N ALA A 319 -21.25 20.71 3.75
CA ALA A 319 -22.69 20.97 3.72
C ALA A 319 -23.08 22.35 3.15
N TRP A 320 -22.10 23.24 2.94
CA TRP A 320 -22.36 24.57 2.37
C TRP A 320 -22.96 24.50 0.96
N SER A 321 -23.63 25.58 0.56
CA SER A 321 -24.12 25.75 -0.81
C SER A 321 -23.64 27.06 -1.40
N GLU A 322 -23.44 27.02 -2.71
CA GLU A 322 -23.12 28.14 -3.61
C GLU A 322 -23.92 29.41 -3.28
N THR A 323 -25.23 29.31 -3.09
CA THR A 323 -26.11 30.42 -2.74
C THR A 323 -26.28 30.67 -1.23
N GLY A 324 -25.71 29.83 -0.37
CA GLY A 324 -25.84 29.90 1.09
C GLY A 324 -24.70 30.63 1.81
N ILE A 325 -23.51 30.72 1.22
CA ILE A 325 -22.35 31.36 1.87
C ILE A 325 -22.26 32.86 1.57
N THR A 326 -21.81 33.60 2.58
CA THR A 326 -21.47 35.03 2.56
C THR A 326 -20.17 35.20 3.33
N TRP A 327 -19.57 36.39 3.41
CA TRP A 327 -18.39 36.57 4.27
C TRP A 327 -18.67 36.17 5.73
N ASN A 328 -19.84 36.53 6.25
CA ASN A 328 -20.24 36.24 7.63
C ASN A 328 -20.67 34.78 7.87
N THR A 329 -21.01 34.03 6.82
CA THR A 329 -21.52 32.65 6.91
C THR A 329 -20.64 31.60 6.22
N ARG A 330 -19.43 31.97 5.78
CA ARG A 330 -18.52 31.05 5.12
C ARG A 330 -18.01 29.95 6.07
N PRO A 331 -17.83 28.71 5.59
CA PRO A 331 -17.26 27.64 6.40
C PRO A 331 -15.79 27.93 6.72
N ALA A 332 -15.32 27.40 7.85
CA ALA A 332 -13.92 27.52 8.25
C ALA A 332 -13.01 26.61 7.41
N ALA A 333 -11.77 27.04 7.20
CA ALA A 333 -10.74 26.29 6.48
C ALA A 333 -9.53 25.96 7.38
N SER A 334 -8.70 25.00 6.96
CA SER A 334 -7.49 24.59 7.66
C SER A 334 -6.44 25.72 7.78
N SER A 335 -5.74 25.77 8.92
CA SER A 335 -4.54 26.59 9.10
C SER A 335 -3.41 26.20 8.16
N ASP A 336 -3.36 24.93 7.79
CA ASP A 336 -2.32 24.34 6.96
C ASP A 336 -2.73 24.43 5.49
N ASP A 337 -1.76 24.75 4.63
CA ASP A 337 -1.95 24.72 3.19
C ASP A 337 -1.83 23.28 2.65
N LEU A 338 -2.60 22.99 1.61
CA LEU A 338 -2.46 21.80 0.77
C LEU A 338 -1.57 22.07 -0.46
N GLY A 339 -0.67 23.06 -0.39
CA GLY A 339 0.10 23.56 -1.53
C GLY A 339 -0.38 24.92 -2.06
N SER A 340 0.36 25.45 -3.04
CA SER A 340 0.14 26.79 -3.60
C SER A 340 0.69 26.90 -5.02
N TRP A 341 0.37 28.00 -5.69
CA TRP A 341 0.98 28.41 -6.96
C TRP A 341 1.19 29.93 -7.04
N LEU A 342 2.13 30.35 -7.87
CA LEU A 342 2.42 31.76 -8.14
C LEU A 342 2.00 32.13 -9.57
N LEU A 343 1.27 33.25 -9.71
CA LEU A 343 0.98 33.87 -11.00
C LEU A 343 1.65 35.24 -11.05
N TRP A 344 2.47 35.48 -12.07
CA TRP A 344 3.19 36.74 -12.22
C TRP A 344 2.56 37.60 -13.32
N ASN A 345 1.56 38.41 -12.98
CA ASN A 345 1.03 39.40 -13.91
C ASN A 345 1.93 40.65 -13.94
N ARG A 346 2.79 40.75 -14.96
CA ARG A 346 3.68 41.89 -15.16
C ARG A 346 2.89 43.05 -15.78
N ASN A 347 2.57 44.08 -14.98
CA ASN A 347 1.97 45.35 -15.42
C ASN A 347 0.76 45.23 -16.38
N GLY A 348 -0.14 44.26 -16.16
CA GLY A 348 -1.33 44.05 -16.99
C GLY A 348 -1.06 43.52 -18.41
N GLN A 349 0.14 43.00 -18.67
CA GLN A 349 0.55 42.49 -19.99
C GLN A 349 -0.18 41.17 -20.37
N TYR A 350 -0.69 40.42 -19.40
CA TYR A 350 -1.39 39.15 -19.58
C TYR A 350 -2.90 39.29 -19.32
N THR A 351 -3.71 38.65 -20.17
CA THR A 351 -5.18 38.54 -19.98
C THR A 351 -5.66 37.11 -19.69
N THR A 352 -4.76 36.12 -19.68
CA THR A 352 -4.97 34.80 -19.09
C THR A 352 -3.67 34.21 -18.56
N GLN A 353 -3.73 33.57 -17.39
CA GLN A 353 -2.68 32.68 -16.86
C GLN A 353 -3.34 31.46 -16.18
N VAL A 354 -2.58 30.40 -15.90
CA VAL A 354 -3.10 29.17 -15.28
C VAL A 354 -2.32 28.85 -14.01
N GLY A 355 -3.04 28.74 -12.90
CA GLY A 355 -2.54 28.28 -11.61
C GLY A 355 -2.71 26.78 -11.45
N ILE A 356 -1.71 26.10 -10.91
CA ILE A 356 -1.69 24.64 -10.73
C ILE A 356 -1.10 24.30 -9.37
N ASN A 357 -1.89 23.66 -8.51
CA ASN A 357 -1.40 23.00 -7.30
C ASN A 357 -1.35 21.48 -7.55
N SER A 358 -0.15 20.92 -7.69
CA SER A 358 0.10 19.47 -7.78
C SER A 358 0.76 18.90 -6.51
N SER A 359 0.58 19.57 -5.38
CA SER A 359 1.17 19.18 -4.10
C SER A 359 0.68 17.81 -3.64
N PRO A 360 1.57 16.91 -3.16
CA PRO A 360 1.17 15.61 -2.62
C PRO A 360 0.27 15.73 -1.38
N LYS A 361 0.27 16.89 -0.69
CA LYS A 361 -0.64 17.19 0.42
C LYS A 361 -2.13 17.11 0.03
N LEU A 362 -2.46 17.24 -1.26
CA LEU A 362 -3.85 17.12 -1.76
C LEU A 362 -4.38 15.69 -1.73
N VAL A 363 -3.51 14.67 -1.76
CA VAL A 363 -3.94 13.27 -1.91
C VAL A 363 -4.70 12.78 -0.68
N ALA A 364 -4.15 13.00 0.52
CA ALA A 364 -4.75 12.45 1.73
C ALA A 364 -6.18 12.96 2.00
N PRO A 365 -6.47 14.28 1.87
CA PRO A 365 -7.84 14.77 1.94
C PRO A 365 -8.78 14.23 0.85
N VAL A 366 -8.30 13.96 -0.38
CA VAL A 366 -9.13 13.40 -1.45
C VAL A 366 -9.44 11.93 -1.22
N GLN A 367 -8.48 11.13 -0.74
CA GLN A 367 -8.72 9.74 -0.34
C GLN A 367 -9.73 9.68 0.81
N GLN A 368 -9.56 10.52 1.85
CA GLN A 368 -10.47 10.57 2.98
C GLN A 368 -11.89 11.01 2.57
N ALA A 369 -12.02 11.95 1.64
CA ALA A 369 -13.29 12.34 1.06
C ALA A 369 -13.96 11.19 0.28
N LEU A 370 -13.18 10.43 -0.50
CA LEU A 370 -13.66 9.26 -1.25
C LEU A 370 -14.21 8.16 -0.33
N GLU A 371 -13.56 7.94 0.81
CA GLU A 371 -13.93 6.96 1.84
C GLU A 371 -15.10 7.42 2.75
N SER A 372 -15.57 8.66 2.63
CA SER A 372 -16.59 9.24 3.51
C SER A 372 -17.85 9.69 2.78
N ASP A 373 -18.01 10.99 2.50
CA ASP A 373 -19.22 11.55 1.85
C ASP A 373 -19.08 11.71 0.33
N GLY A 374 -17.92 11.37 -0.23
CA GLY A 374 -17.61 11.51 -1.64
C GLY A 374 -17.41 12.97 -2.08
N MET A 375 -17.22 13.91 -1.15
CA MET A 375 -17.15 15.36 -1.44
C MET A 375 -15.87 15.98 -0.86
N ILE A 376 -15.25 16.89 -1.61
CA ILE A 376 -14.14 17.69 -1.09
C ILE A 376 -14.36 19.18 -1.34
N SER A 377 -14.29 19.96 -0.26
CA SER A 377 -14.37 21.42 -0.29
C SER A 377 -12.99 22.04 -0.05
N LEU A 378 -12.64 23.04 -0.85
CA LEU A 378 -11.35 23.74 -0.84
C LEU A 378 -11.56 25.26 -0.80
N ARG A 379 -10.72 25.96 -0.04
CA ARG A 379 -10.63 27.43 -0.02
C ARG A 379 -9.36 27.87 -0.73
N LEU A 380 -9.47 28.96 -1.50
CA LEU A 380 -8.37 29.69 -2.11
C LEU A 380 -8.22 31.08 -1.46
N ASP A 381 -7.02 31.36 -0.96
CA ASP A 381 -6.61 32.64 -0.36
C ASP A 381 -5.17 33.00 -0.78
N SER A 382 -4.80 34.28 -0.67
CA SER A 382 -3.43 34.75 -0.94
C SER A 382 -3.04 35.82 0.08
N PRO A 383 -1.88 35.75 0.73
CA PRO A 383 -1.44 36.76 1.71
C PRO A 383 -0.92 38.06 1.06
N GLY A 384 -0.85 38.18 -0.26
CA GLY A 384 -0.19 39.31 -0.92
C GLY A 384 -0.50 39.53 -2.41
N TYR A 385 -1.42 38.76 -2.99
CA TYR A 385 -1.88 38.92 -4.37
C TYR A 385 -3.38 39.14 -4.43
N ARG A 386 -3.83 39.84 -5.47
CA ARG A 386 -5.23 39.75 -5.91
C ARG A 386 -5.28 39.03 -7.25
N THR A 387 -6.06 37.95 -7.35
CA THR A 387 -6.27 37.21 -8.60
C THR A 387 -7.76 37.00 -8.84
N LEU A 388 -8.18 37.11 -10.11
CA LEU A 388 -9.52 36.79 -10.55
C LEU A 388 -9.49 35.56 -11.47
N TYR A 389 -10.22 34.52 -11.07
CA TYR A 389 -10.40 33.27 -11.80
C TYR A 389 -11.81 33.18 -12.40
N HIS A 390 -11.98 32.38 -13.45
CA HIS A 390 -13.32 32.02 -13.93
C HIS A 390 -13.98 31.05 -12.96
N SER A 391 -15.24 31.29 -12.60
CA SER A 391 -16.13 30.32 -11.94
C SER A 391 -16.73 29.35 -12.96
N ARG A 392 -17.47 28.35 -12.49
CA ARG A 392 -18.38 27.52 -13.30
C ARG A 392 -19.52 28.29 -13.99
N GLU A 393 -19.93 29.47 -13.51
CA GLU A 393 -20.90 30.33 -14.20
C GLU A 393 -20.33 30.98 -15.48
N TYR A 394 -19.04 30.83 -15.77
CA TYR A 394 -18.44 31.40 -16.96
C TYR A 394 -18.85 30.61 -18.23
N THR A 395 -19.83 31.15 -18.96
CA THR A 395 -20.62 30.44 -19.98
C THR A 395 -19.91 30.12 -21.30
N ASN A 396 -18.63 30.43 -21.48
CA ASN A 396 -17.98 30.32 -22.80
C ASN A 396 -17.27 28.97 -23.05
N THR A 397 -16.67 28.33 -22.04
CA THR A 397 -16.10 26.96 -22.14
C THR A 397 -15.90 26.33 -20.76
N GLU A 398 -16.23 25.04 -20.59
CA GLU A 398 -15.85 24.24 -19.40
C GLU A 398 -14.33 24.16 -19.19
N VAL A 399 -13.57 24.33 -20.28
CA VAL A 399 -12.09 24.36 -20.31
C VAL A 399 -11.49 25.46 -19.43
N ARG A 400 -12.24 26.52 -19.10
CA ARG A 400 -11.77 27.61 -18.24
C ARG A 400 -12.20 27.48 -16.78
N TRP A 401 -13.11 26.58 -16.45
CA TRP A 401 -13.55 26.36 -15.08
C TRP A 401 -12.41 25.77 -14.23
N PRO A 402 -12.44 25.92 -12.89
CA PRO A 402 -11.53 25.20 -12.02
C PRO A 402 -11.69 23.69 -12.21
N GLN A 403 -10.63 22.91 -12.03
CA GLN A 403 -10.68 21.45 -12.15
C GLN A 403 -9.84 20.75 -11.10
N LEU A 404 -10.36 19.66 -10.55
CA LEU A 404 -9.64 18.74 -9.69
C LEU A 404 -9.34 17.46 -10.49
N ILE A 405 -8.08 17.29 -10.88
CA ILE A 405 -7.60 16.10 -11.57
C ILE A 405 -7.18 15.09 -10.51
N VAL A 406 -7.71 13.86 -10.59
CA VAL A 406 -7.47 12.77 -9.63
C VAL A 406 -6.94 11.56 -10.39
N SER A 407 -5.73 11.11 -10.04
CA SER A 407 -5.12 9.88 -10.57
C SER A 407 -5.21 8.78 -9.52
N TYR A 408 -5.68 7.59 -9.90
CA TYR A 408 -5.96 6.49 -8.98
C TYR A 408 -5.81 5.12 -9.63
N PHE A 409 -5.65 4.06 -8.85
CA PHE A 409 -5.86 2.68 -9.32
C PHE A 409 -7.00 2.01 -8.53
N VAL A 410 -7.58 0.94 -9.09
CA VAL A 410 -8.64 0.15 -8.44
C VAL A 410 -8.04 -1.19 -8.05
N PRO A 411 -7.92 -1.53 -6.75
CA PRO A 411 -7.35 -2.79 -6.32
C PRO A 411 -8.38 -3.94 -6.48
N PRO A 412 -7.95 -5.22 -6.55
CA PRO A 412 -8.83 -6.36 -6.83
C PRO A 412 -9.96 -6.51 -5.79
N PRO A 413 -11.14 -7.05 -6.13
CA PRO A 413 -12.22 -7.24 -5.15
C PRO A 413 -11.78 -8.17 -4.00
N CYS A 414 -12.37 -8.03 -2.81
CA CYS A 414 -12.08 -8.95 -1.72
C CYS A 414 -12.45 -10.40 -2.10
N PRO A 415 -11.61 -11.38 -1.71
CA PRO A 415 -11.91 -12.78 -1.95
C PRO A 415 -13.22 -13.20 -1.27
N THR A 416 -14.02 -14.00 -1.97
CA THR A 416 -15.18 -14.68 -1.41
C THR A 416 -14.89 -16.16 -1.24
N THR A 417 -15.52 -16.81 -0.25
CA THR A 417 -15.46 -18.28 -0.09
C THR A 417 -16.46 -19.00 -1.01
N GLU A 418 -16.86 -18.40 -2.13
CA GLU A 418 -17.81 -19.01 -3.05
C GLU A 418 -17.12 -20.18 -3.75
N GLY A 419 -17.68 -21.38 -3.60
CA GLY A 419 -17.00 -22.59 -4.05
C GLY A 419 -15.68 -22.85 -3.32
N VAL A 420 -15.62 -22.60 -2.00
CA VAL A 420 -14.54 -23.07 -1.11
C VAL A 420 -15.16 -23.77 0.10
N SER A 421 -14.82 -25.04 0.31
CA SER A 421 -15.15 -25.80 1.52
C SER A 421 -14.21 -25.43 2.66
N ALA A 422 -14.74 -25.22 3.87
CA ALA A 422 -13.93 -25.05 5.07
C ALA A 422 -13.74 -26.40 5.78
N PRO A 423 -12.52 -26.78 6.21
CA PRO A 423 -12.29 -28.03 6.91
C PRO A 423 -12.93 -28.00 8.30
N THR A 424 -13.52 -29.12 8.72
CA THR A 424 -14.07 -29.31 10.07
C THR A 424 -12.93 -29.56 11.05
N GLN A 425 -12.94 -28.87 12.20
CA GLN A 425 -11.92 -29.02 13.23
C GLN A 425 -12.43 -29.83 14.43
N VAL A 426 -11.62 -30.77 14.90
CA VAL A 426 -11.80 -31.48 16.18
C VAL A 426 -10.59 -31.25 17.09
N VAL A 427 -10.83 -31.14 18.40
CA VAL A 427 -9.80 -31.05 19.43
C VAL A 427 -9.86 -32.33 20.27
N LEU A 428 -8.76 -33.08 20.30
CA LEU A 428 -8.64 -34.36 20.99
C LEU A 428 -7.74 -34.21 22.22
N GLU A 429 -8.23 -34.61 23.39
CA GLU A 429 -7.38 -34.86 24.56
C GLU A 429 -6.74 -36.26 24.43
N PRO A 430 -5.55 -36.51 25.02
CA PRO A 430 -4.94 -37.83 25.00
C PRO A 430 -5.81 -38.85 25.77
N GLU A 431 -6.04 -40.00 25.15
CA GLU A 431 -6.70 -41.15 25.79
C GLU A 431 -5.76 -41.93 26.71
N ALA A 432 -4.45 -41.71 26.58
CA ALA A 432 -3.41 -42.14 27.49
C ALA A 432 -2.20 -41.18 27.40
N ASP A 433 -1.56 -40.85 28.53
CA ASP A 433 -0.23 -40.25 28.54
C ASP A 433 0.65 -40.78 29.69
N THR A 434 1.97 -40.68 29.51
CA THR A 434 2.92 -41.07 30.56
C THR A 434 4.31 -40.50 30.26
N TYR A 435 5.23 -40.59 31.22
CA TYR A 435 6.63 -40.34 30.97
C TYR A 435 7.51 -41.41 31.61
N VAL A 436 8.73 -41.55 31.09
CA VAL A 436 9.68 -42.58 31.52
C VAL A 436 11.05 -41.96 31.77
N LEU A 437 11.70 -42.38 32.86
CA LEU A 437 12.99 -41.84 33.29
C LEU A 437 14.09 -42.90 33.27
N SER A 438 15.22 -42.60 32.65
CA SER A 438 16.39 -43.50 32.64
C SER A 438 17.01 -43.69 34.02
N ALA A 439 16.85 -42.71 34.91
CA ALA A 439 17.30 -42.76 36.30
C ALA A 439 16.48 -43.73 37.16
N ASN A 440 15.19 -43.94 36.83
CA ASN A 440 14.25 -44.78 37.59
C ASN A 440 13.60 -45.81 36.66
N PRO A 441 14.36 -46.76 36.08
CA PRO A 441 13.95 -47.40 34.83
C PRO A 441 12.82 -48.44 34.97
N GLY A 442 12.51 -48.87 36.20
CA GLY A 442 11.38 -49.75 36.51
C GLY A 442 10.17 -49.05 37.13
N THR A 443 10.17 -47.71 37.19
CA THR A 443 9.06 -46.93 37.78
C THR A 443 8.07 -46.50 36.69
N ASN A 444 6.77 -46.67 36.98
CA ASN A 444 5.68 -46.15 36.16
C ASN A 444 5.23 -44.77 36.68
N TYR A 445 4.84 -43.87 35.77
CA TYR A 445 4.39 -42.51 36.09
C TYR A 445 3.03 -42.15 35.45
N GLY A 446 2.27 -43.10 34.91
CA GLY A 446 0.98 -42.85 34.23
C GLY A 446 -0.21 -42.50 35.13
N ASN A 447 0.05 -41.84 36.26
CA ASN A 447 -0.95 -41.18 37.10
C ASN A 447 -0.42 -39.82 37.65
N ASP A 448 0.76 -39.37 37.21
CA ASP A 448 1.36 -38.13 37.66
C ASP A 448 0.83 -36.95 36.84
N SER A 449 0.48 -35.85 37.49
CA SER A 449 -0.17 -34.67 36.90
C SER A 449 0.69 -33.85 35.91
N LYS A 450 1.80 -34.41 35.45
CA LYS A 450 2.85 -33.76 34.65
C LYS A 450 3.56 -34.76 33.74
N LEU A 451 4.13 -34.25 32.66
CA LEU A 451 4.96 -35.00 31.71
C LEU A 451 6.37 -34.43 31.69
N TYR A 452 7.37 -35.28 31.93
CA TYR A 452 8.77 -34.88 32.10
C TYR A 452 9.59 -35.20 30.85
N VAL A 453 10.14 -34.17 30.20
CA VAL A 453 10.99 -34.31 28.99
C VAL A 453 12.37 -33.71 29.28
N ASP A 454 13.43 -34.51 29.15
CA ASP A 454 14.78 -34.14 29.58
C ASP A 454 15.87 -34.82 28.74
N SER A 455 16.90 -34.04 28.40
CA SER A 455 18.06 -34.46 27.60
C SER A 455 18.66 -35.80 28.04
N ALA A 456 18.38 -36.83 27.24
CA ALA A 456 18.77 -38.23 27.43
C ALA A 456 18.31 -38.90 28.74
N LYS A 457 17.45 -38.25 29.55
CA LYS A 457 16.96 -38.79 30.83
C LYS A 457 15.45 -38.98 30.91
N GLY A 458 14.66 -38.22 30.15
CA GLY A 458 13.20 -38.25 30.20
C GLY A 458 12.56 -38.19 28.83
N GLU A 459 11.68 -39.14 28.54
CA GLU A 459 10.85 -39.20 27.33
C GLU A 459 9.37 -39.23 27.76
N ALA A 460 8.52 -38.41 27.14
CA ALA A 460 7.07 -38.43 27.38
C ALA A 460 6.33 -39.05 26.19
N TYR A 461 5.21 -39.70 26.45
CA TYR A 461 4.40 -40.43 25.48
C TYR A 461 2.94 -39.97 25.58
N LEU A 462 2.28 -39.77 24.43
CA LEU A 462 0.89 -39.34 24.30
C LEU A 462 0.20 -40.29 23.29
N ARG A 463 -1.00 -40.81 23.57
CA ARG A 463 -1.85 -41.49 22.58
C ARG A 463 -3.19 -40.79 22.45
N PHE A 464 -3.64 -40.57 21.22
CA PHE A 464 -4.90 -39.92 20.89
C PHE A 464 -5.84 -40.86 20.14
N ASN A 465 -7.14 -40.69 20.37
CA ASN A 465 -8.20 -41.43 19.71
C ASN A 465 -8.82 -40.60 18.59
N LEU A 466 -8.73 -41.07 17.35
CA LEU A 466 -9.23 -40.41 16.15
C LEU A 466 -10.67 -40.81 15.80
N GLY A 467 -11.30 -41.74 16.53
CA GLY A 467 -12.60 -42.33 16.20
C GLY A 467 -13.81 -41.37 16.21
N SER A 468 -13.63 -40.10 16.61
CA SER A 468 -14.61 -39.03 16.42
C SER A 468 -14.58 -38.40 15.01
N ILE A 469 -13.54 -38.68 14.22
CA ILE A 469 -13.42 -38.26 12.82
C ILE A 469 -14.06 -39.35 11.93
N PRO A 470 -14.95 -38.99 10.98
CA PRO A 470 -15.55 -39.96 10.08
C PRO A 470 -14.51 -40.75 9.27
N ALA A 471 -14.71 -42.06 9.13
CA ALA A 471 -13.85 -42.90 8.30
C ALA A 471 -13.84 -42.44 6.84
N GLY A 472 -12.66 -42.43 6.21
CA GLY A 472 -12.45 -41.91 4.85
C GLY A 472 -12.33 -40.39 4.77
N SER A 473 -12.35 -39.66 5.88
CA SER A 473 -12.05 -38.22 5.89
C SER A 473 -10.60 -37.92 5.46
N HIS A 474 -10.43 -36.80 4.77
CA HIS A 474 -9.13 -36.33 4.31
C HIS A 474 -8.58 -35.29 5.28
N ILE A 475 -7.48 -35.60 5.97
CA ILE A 475 -6.84 -34.68 6.91
C ILE A 475 -6.34 -33.46 6.15
N ALA A 476 -6.80 -32.28 6.56
CA ALA A 476 -6.37 -30.99 6.07
C ALA A 476 -5.12 -30.53 6.84
N SER A 477 -5.20 -30.40 8.17
CA SER A 477 -4.08 -29.95 9.01
C SER A 477 -4.05 -30.62 10.38
N VAL A 478 -2.87 -30.70 10.99
CA VAL A 478 -2.67 -31.27 12.33
C VAL A 478 -1.82 -30.32 13.18
N ARG A 479 -2.24 -30.08 14.42
CA ARG A 479 -1.51 -29.31 15.43
C ARG A 479 -1.41 -30.11 16.73
N LEU A 480 -0.19 -30.34 17.21
CA LEU A 480 0.05 -30.90 18.54
C LEU A 480 0.42 -29.77 19.51
N GLU A 481 -0.34 -29.64 20.59
CA GLU A 481 -0.15 -28.64 21.65
C GLU A 481 0.19 -29.30 22.98
N ALA A 482 1.10 -28.70 23.74
CA ALA A 482 1.36 -29.07 25.14
C ALA A 482 1.75 -27.84 25.96
N LEU A 483 1.08 -27.63 27.10
CA LEU A 483 1.39 -26.50 27.98
C LEU A 483 2.51 -26.86 28.96
N ALA A 484 3.66 -26.20 28.81
CA ALA A 484 4.75 -26.24 29.78
C ALA A 484 4.52 -25.23 30.91
N PHE A 485 4.91 -25.62 32.12
CA PHE A 485 4.85 -24.77 33.33
C PHE A 485 6.17 -24.71 34.10
N ASP A 486 7.14 -25.55 33.78
CA ASP A 486 8.49 -25.53 34.35
C ASP A 486 9.52 -26.07 33.32
N GLY A 487 10.80 -25.81 33.58
CA GLY A 487 11.91 -26.26 32.76
C GLY A 487 13.22 -25.55 33.08
N SER A 488 14.29 -25.98 32.43
CA SER A 488 15.61 -25.32 32.47
C SER A 488 16.36 -25.47 31.15
N ALA A 489 17.00 -24.38 30.74
CA ALA A 489 17.81 -24.31 29.53
C ALA A 489 19.30 -24.51 29.86
N ALA A 490 19.79 -25.76 29.79
CA ALA A 490 21.19 -26.10 30.06
C ALA A 490 22.16 -25.79 28.89
N GLY A 491 21.65 -25.23 27.79
CA GLY A 491 22.37 -25.02 26.54
C GLY A 491 22.10 -26.13 25.50
N GLY A 492 22.63 -25.95 24.30
CA GLY A 492 22.33 -26.81 23.15
C GLY A 492 20.94 -26.56 22.54
N ASP A 493 20.49 -27.49 21.71
CA ASP A 493 19.17 -27.42 21.07
C ASP A 493 18.06 -27.69 22.10
N GLY A 494 17.26 -26.64 22.33
CA GLY A 494 16.14 -26.62 23.26
C GLY A 494 14.80 -27.07 22.70
N SER A 495 14.79 -27.53 21.45
CA SER A 495 13.56 -27.98 20.80
C SER A 495 13.06 -29.28 21.42
N VAL A 496 11.74 -29.45 21.45
CA VAL A 496 11.07 -30.72 21.79
C VAL A 496 10.46 -31.28 20.52
N TYR A 497 10.94 -32.45 20.12
CA TYR A 497 10.59 -33.14 18.89
C TYR A 497 9.56 -34.23 19.14
N ALA A 498 8.46 -34.19 18.37
CA ALA A 498 7.51 -35.29 18.30
C ALA A 498 8.07 -36.39 17.38
N HIS A 499 7.87 -37.65 17.74
CA HIS A 499 8.22 -38.82 16.93
C HIS A 499 7.06 -39.80 16.92
N LEU A 500 6.86 -40.52 15.81
CA LEU A 500 5.87 -41.58 15.74
C LEU A 500 6.28 -42.76 16.63
N VAL A 501 5.31 -43.28 17.38
CA VAL A 501 5.39 -44.55 18.12
C VAL A 501 4.41 -45.51 17.42
N PRO A 502 4.88 -46.49 16.61
CA PRO A 502 3.98 -47.34 15.82
C PRO A 502 3.28 -48.45 16.59
N ASP A 503 3.60 -48.62 17.86
CA ASP A 503 2.95 -49.56 18.76
C ASP A 503 2.00 -48.79 19.66
N ASP A 504 0.72 -48.80 19.34
CA ASP A 504 -0.35 -48.18 20.12
C ASP A 504 -0.86 -49.07 21.26
N THR A 505 -0.31 -50.27 21.47
CA THR A 505 -0.81 -51.24 22.47
C THR A 505 -0.31 -51.00 23.90
N TRP A 506 0.52 -49.98 24.11
CA TRP A 506 1.09 -49.69 25.44
C TRP A 506 0.03 -49.31 26.48
N SER A 507 0.31 -49.66 27.74
CA SER A 507 -0.53 -49.30 28.89
C SER A 507 0.13 -48.20 29.71
N GLU A 508 -0.59 -47.09 29.85
CA GLU A 508 -0.28 -45.94 30.70
C GLU A 508 0.17 -46.32 32.12
N THR A 509 -0.53 -47.27 32.75
CA THR A 509 -0.26 -47.73 34.12
C THR A 509 0.79 -48.85 34.22
N ALA A 510 1.37 -49.28 33.10
CA ALA A 510 2.40 -50.33 33.05
C ALA A 510 3.68 -49.92 32.29
N MET A 511 3.71 -48.78 31.60
CA MET A 511 4.92 -48.31 30.91
C MET A 511 5.97 -47.84 31.92
N THR A 512 7.21 -48.23 31.65
CA THR A 512 8.43 -47.89 32.37
C THR A 512 9.53 -47.65 31.33
N TRP A 513 10.70 -47.17 31.74
CA TRP A 513 11.82 -47.04 30.80
C TRP A 513 12.18 -48.37 30.12
N ASN A 514 12.09 -49.48 30.86
CA ASN A 514 12.52 -50.81 30.40
C ASN A 514 11.61 -51.45 29.34
N ASN A 515 10.33 -51.09 29.28
CA ASN A 515 9.34 -51.67 28.37
C ASN A 515 8.67 -50.64 27.44
N ARG A 516 9.21 -49.42 27.35
CA ARG A 516 8.68 -48.39 26.45
C ARG A 516 8.80 -48.81 24.97
N PRO A 517 7.79 -48.51 24.14
CA PRO A 517 7.83 -48.86 22.73
C PRO A 517 8.89 -48.05 21.96
N PRO A 518 9.46 -48.63 20.89
CA PRO A 518 10.40 -47.93 20.01
C PRO A 518 9.67 -46.86 19.17
N VAL A 519 10.44 -45.88 18.69
CA VAL A 519 9.98 -44.90 17.70
C VAL A 519 10.38 -45.31 16.28
N ASN A 520 9.67 -44.78 15.28
CA ASN A 520 9.98 -44.95 13.87
C ASN A 520 10.12 -43.59 13.17
N GLY A 521 10.92 -43.56 12.11
CA GLY A 521 11.12 -42.38 11.26
C GLY A 521 12.00 -41.28 11.85
N SER A 522 11.96 -40.14 11.18
CA SER A 522 12.52 -38.88 11.68
C SER A 522 11.56 -38.19 12.65
N ASP A 523 11.94 -37.05 13.20
CA ASP A 523 11.01 -36.18 13.90
C ASP A 523 9.83 -35.76 12.99
N LEU A 524 8.65 -35.61 13.59
CA LEU A 524 7.46 -35.06 12.97
C LEU A 524 7.32 -33.55 13.28
N GLY A 525 8.44 -32.83 13.31
CA GLY A 525 8.49 -31.44 13.75
C GLY A 525 8.67 -31.26 15.26
N SER A 526 8.72 -30.00 15.68
CA SER A 526 9.07 -29.59 17.04
C SER A 526 8.50 -28.23 17.44
N TRP A 527 8.62 -27.91 18.73
CA TRP A 527 8.49 -26.55 19.26
C TRP A 527 9.71 -26.20 20.12
N TRP A 528 9.95 -24.91 20.38
CA TRP A 528 11.05 -24.45 21.23
C TRP A 528 10.57 -23.48 22.31
N LEU A 529 10.86 -23.84 23.57
CA LEU A 529 10.49 -23.09 24.77
C LEU A 529 11.76 -22.76 25.56
N TRP A 530 11.83 -21.56 26.14
CA TRP A 530 13.01 -21.11 26.87
C TRP A 530 12.68 -20.82 28.32
N TYR A 531 13.39 -21.49 29.22
CA TYR A 531 13.28 -21.29 30.66
C TYR A 531 14.59 -20.74 31.24
N GLY A 532 14.58 -19.44 31.53
CA GLY A 532 15.59 -18.80 32.37
C GLY A 532 15.43 -19.15 33.86
N ASN A 533 16.25 -18.50 34.70
CA ASN A 533 16.28 -18.70 36.16
C ASN A 533 15.21 -17.87 36.91
N SER A 534 14.05 -17.61 36.29
CA SER A 534 12.93 -16.93 36.93
C SER A 534 12.15 -17.85 37.87
N THR A 535 11.63 -17.25 38.95
CA THR A 535 10.75 -17.91 39.92
C THR A 535 9.64 -16.92 40.32
N PRO A 536 8.35 -17.27 40.20
CA PRO A 536 7.82 -18.51 39.61
C PRO A 536 8.15 -18.63 38.12
N LYS A 537 8.06 -19.86 37.61
CA LYS A 537 8.31 -20.16 36.20
C LYS A 537 7.08 -19.77 35.35
N PRO A 538 7.28 -19.22 34.14
CA PRO A 538 6.18 -18.79 33.28
C PRO A 538 5.49 -19.98 32.60
N LEU A 539 4.20 -19.81 32.30
CA LEU A 539 3.50 -20.70 31.38
C LEU A 539 3.98 -20.47 29.94
N GLN A 540 4.18 -21.55 29.19
CA GLN A 540 4.63 -21.50 27.79
C GLN A 540 3.96 -22.60 26.96
N LEU A 541 3.24 -22.22 25.91
CA LEU A 541 2.55 -23.18 25.04
C LEU A 541 3.51 -23.70 23.97
N GLY A 542 3.84 -24.99 24.01
CA GLY A 542 4.49 -25.68 22.90
C GLY A 542 3.47 -26.00 21.82
N VAL A 543 3.76 -25.62 20.58
CA VAL A 543 2.88 -25.84 19.41
C VAL A 543 3.71 -26.39 18.25
N ASN A 544 3.43 -27.62 17.84
CA ASN A 544 3.95 -28.21 16.61
C ASN A 544 2.84 -28.21 15.56
N TYR A 545 3.02 -27.42 14.49
CA TYR A 545 2.14 -27.34 13.31
C TYR A 545 2.84 -27.88 12.05
N ASP A 546 3.88 -28.69 12.21
CA ASP A 546 4.70 -29.10 11.06
C ASP A 546 3.94 -30.05 10.12
N PRO A 547 4.02 -29.86 8.78
CA PRO A 547 3.30 -30.70 7.81
C PRO A 547 3.57 -32.20 7.95
N LYS A 548 4.73 -32.58 8.49
CA LYS A 548 5.09 -33.98 8.75
C LYS A 548 4.08 -34.73 9.65
N LEU A 549 3.34 -34.04 10.51
CA LEU A 549 2.29 -34.65 11.34
C LEU A 549 1.12 -35.22 10.52
N LYS A 550 0.87 -34.68 9.31
CA LYS A 550 -0.31 -34.99 8.49
C LYS A 550 -0.37 -36.45 8.07
N ALA A 551 0.72 -36.99 7.50
CA ALA A 551 0.71 -38.32 6.90
C ALA A 551 0.56 -39.44 7.94
N PRO A 552 1.25 -39.43 9.10
CA PRO A 552 1.01 -40.42 10.15
C PRO A 552 -0.40 -40.36 10.75
N VAL A 553 -0.98 -39.17 10.93
CA VAL A 553 -2.36 -39.04 11.46
C VAL A 553 -3.41 -39.49 10.43
N GLN A 554 -3.21 -39.23 9.14
CA GLN A 554 -4.05 -39.81 8.09
C GLN A 554 -3.94 -41.34 8.09
N GLN A 555 -2.72 -41.89 8.14
CA GLN A 555 -2.51 -43.34 8.16
C GLN A 555 -3.18 -44.01 9.37
N ALA A 556 -3.08 -43.39 10.56
CA ALA A 556 -3.75 -43.83 11.78
C ALA A 556 -5.28 -43.79 11.68
N LEU A 557 -5.85 -42.74 11.06
CA LEU A 557 -7.29 -42.66 10.80
C LEU A 557 -7.76 -43.76 9.84
N ASP A 558 -6.92 -44.11 8.87
CA ASP A 558 -7.19 -45.14 7.87
C ASP A 558 -6.91 -46.58 8.38
N SER A 559 -6.32 -46.75 9.58
CA SER A 559 -6.01 -48.06 10.20
C SER A 559 -6.94 -48.43 11.36
N ASP A 560 -6.56 -48.04 12.57
CA ASP A 560 -7.10 -48.47 13.87
C ASP A 560 -7.63 -47.30 14.70
N GLY A 561 -7.49 -46.07 14.19
CA GLY A 561 -8.00 -44.86 14.82
C GLY A 561 -7.20 -44.41 16.04
N LEU A 562 -5.98 -44.92 16.25
CA LEU A 562 -5.10 -44.53 17.35
C LEU A 562 -3.79 -43.94 16.80
N ILE A 563 -3.26 -42.93 17.48
CA ILE A 563 -1.96 -42.35 17.13
C ILE A 563 -1.15 -42.04 18.39
N SER A 564 0.03 -42.68 18.50
CA SER A 564 0.97 -42.45 19.59
C SER A 564 2.17 -41.58 19.16
N PHE A 565 2.50 -40.60 19.99
CA PHE A 565 3.67 -39.73 19.85
C PHE A 565 4.60 -39.86 21.05
N ARG A 566 5.92 -39.85 20.80
CA ARG A 566 6.95 -39.62 21.82
C ARG A 566 7.51 -38.21 21.70
N LEU A 567 7.49 -37.47 22.81
CA LEU A 567 8.17 -36.19 22.96
C LEU A 567 9.57 -36.39 23.56
N ARG A 568 10.59 -35.82 22.90
CA ARG A 568 11.99 -35.86 23.33
C ARG A 568 12.68 -34.53 23.03
N THR A 569 13.60 -34.12 23.90
CA THR A 569 14.54 -33.01 23.66
C THR A 569 15.98 -33.51 23.67
N PRO A 570 16.90 -32.92 22.88
CA PRO A 570 18.32 -33.25 22.93
C PRO A 570 19.09 -32.44 23.98
N GLY A 571 18.65 -31.22 24.35
CA GLY A 571 19.41 -30.31 25.21
C GLY A 571 18.71 -29.81 26.47
N TYR A 572 17.42 -29.48 26.41
CA TYR A 572 16.73 -28.79 27.51
C TYR A 572 16.09 -29.76 28.52
N HIS A 573 15.51 -29.19 29.57
CA HIS A 573 14.54 -29.84 30.43
C HIS A 573 13.23 -29.05 30.38
N THR A 574 12.10 -29.73 30.16
CA THR A 574 10.76 -29.12 30.13
C THR A 574 9.73 -30.02 30.82
N VAL A 575 8.79 -29.41 31.54
CA VAL A 575 7.70 -30.10 32.24
C VAL A 575 6.36 -29.57 31.73
N TYR A 576 5.56 -30.48 31.19
CA TYR A 576 4.22 -30.20 30.66
C TYR A 576 3.15 -30.68 31.64
N ARG A 577 1.91 -30.18 31.50
CA ARG A 577 0.75 -30.83 32.11
C ARG A 577 0.52 -32.20 31.49
N SER A 578 0.04 -33.16 32.29
CA SER A 578 -0.57 -34.40 31.79
C SER A 578 -2.09 -34.27 31.69
N ARG A 579 -2.75 -35.33 31.23
CA ARG A 579 -4.21 -35.49 31.25
C ARG A 579 -4.82 -35.56 32.65
N GLU A 580 -4.09 -36.03 33.67
CA GLU A 580 -4.54 -36.03 35.07
C GLU A 580 -4.60 -34.61 35.65
N TYR A 581 -4.01 -33.62 34.97
CA TYR A 581 -4.11 -32.25 35.41
C TYR A 581 -5.58 -31.79 35.44
N SER A 582 -5.96 -31.10 36.51
CA SER A 582 -7.36 -30.79 36.84
C SER A 582 -8.00 -29.75 35.90
N VAL A 583 -7.20 -29.01 35.13
CA VAL A 583 -7.68 -27.98 34.20
C VAL A 583 -7.58 -28.49 32.76
N ALA A 584 -8.72 -28.90 32.19
CA ALA A 584 -8.81 -29.44 30.83
C ALA A 584 -8.29 -28.50 29.72
N SER A 585 -8.35 -27.18 29.94
CA SER A 585 -7.78 -26.18 29.02
C SER A 585 -6.26 -26.04 29.09
N GLU A 586 -5.59 -26.82 29.94
CA GLU A 586 -4.13 -26.86 30.06
C GLU A 586 -3.50 -28.22 29.69
N ARG A 587 -4.32 -29.23 29.37
CA ARG A 587 -3.87 -30.57 28.98
C ARG A 587 -3.24 -30.58 27.59
N PRO A 588 -2.41 -31.59 27.25
CA PRO A 588 -1.98 -31.82 25.87
C PRO A 588 -3.17 -32.00 24.93
N ARG A 589 -3.04 -31.55 23.67
CA ARG A 589 -4.12 -31.59 22.68
C ARG A 589 -3.59 -31.93 21.29
N LEU A 590 -4.31 -32.77 20.57
CA LEU A 590 -4.16 -32.95 19.13
C LEU A 590 -5.36 -32.30 18.44
N VAL A 591 -5.12 -31.19 17.75
CA VAL A 591 -6.14 -30.49 16.96
C VAL A 591 -6.02 -30.96 15.52
N VAL A 592 -7.09 -31.52 14.97
CA VAL A 592 -7.13 -32.08 13.63
C VAL A 592 -8.22 -31.38 12.84
N SER A 593 -7.85 -30.77 11.70
CA SER A 593 -8.79 -30.22 10.73
C SER A 593 -8.89 -31.20 9.55
N TYR A 594 -10.10 -31.50 9.08
CA TYR A 594 -10.35 -32.50 8.04
C TYR A 594 -11.50 -32.12 7.11
N PHE A 595 -11.49 -32.66 5.89
CA PHE A 595 -12.61 -32.66 4.97
C PHE A 595 -13.37 -33.99 5.06
N GLY A 596 -14.69 -33.96 4.88
CA GLY A 596 -15.52 -35.17 4.90
C GLY A 596 -15.22 -36.09 3.71
N PRO A 597 -15.52 -37.40 3.79
CA PRO A 597 -15.29 -38.36 2.69
C PRO A 597 -16.11 -38.08 1.42
N ALA A 598 -17.06 -37.14 1.47
CA ALA A 598 -17.90 -36.72 0.36
C ALA A 598 -17.71 -35.22 0.02
N ASP A 599 -16.61 -34.60 0.46
CA ASP A 599 -16.32 -33.22 0.13
C ASP A 599 -16.00 -33.08 -1.37
N PRO A 600 -16.69 -32.20 -2.12
CA PRO A 600 -16.51 -32.10 -3.56
C PRO A 600 -15.15 -31.51 -3.98
N GLN A 601 -14.40 -30.88 -3.07
CA GLN A 601 -13.12 -30.25 -3.37
C GLN A 601 -11.93 -31.18 -3.13
N VAL A 602 -12.11 -32.16 -2.23
CA VAL A 602 -11.04 -33.03 -1.76
C VAL A 602 -11.49 -34.47 -1.89
N THR A 603 -11.22 -35.06 -3.05
CA THR A 603 -11.52 -36.47 -3.39
C THR A 603 -10.29 -37.38 -3.27
N SER A 604 -9.19 -36.86 -2.75
CA SER A 604 -7.90 -37.55 -2.64
C SER A 604 -7.08 -37.01 -1.45
N HIS A 605 -6.00 -37.72 -1.09
CA HIS A 605 -5.11 -37.25 -0.03
C HIS A 605 -4.43 -35.93 -0.43
N LEU A 606 -4.61 -34.90 0.41
CA LEU A 606 -3.92 -33.62 0.25
C LEU A 606 -2.42 -33.77 0.51
N GLU A 607 -1.61 -33.08 -0.30
CA GLU A 607 -0.21 -32.79 -0.03
C GLU A 607 -0.10 -31.51 0.83
N ALA A 608 1.12 -31.19 1.27
CA ALA A 608 1.38 -30.09 2.18
C ALA A 608 2.76 -29.48 1.98
N ALA A 609 2.85 -28.16 1.86
CA ALA A 609 4.11 -27.40 1.81
C ALA A 609 4.13 -26.30 2.87
N SER A 610 5.32 -25.99 3.40
CA SER A 610 5.54 -25.00 4.45
C SER A 610 6.55 -23.96 4.00
N PHE A 611 6.12 -22.70 3.91
CA PHE A 611 6.91 -21.56 3.49
C PHE A 611 7.26 -20.68 4.68
N PHE A 612 8.55 -20.40 4.86
CA PHE A 612 9.00 -19.28 5.68
C PHE A 612 8.88 -17.98 4.89
N PRO A 613 8.72 -16.81 5.52
CA PRO A 613 8.76 -15.55 4.81
C PRO A 613 10.10 -15.35 4.11
N VAL A 614 10.05 -14.85 2.88
CA VAL A 614 11.21 -14.36 2.11
C VAL A 614 11.49 -12.88 2.40
N ALA A 615 10.53 -12.19 3.03
CA ALA A 615 10.73 -10.90 3.69
C ALA A 615 9.75 -10.76 4.86
N ASP A 616 10.19 -10.25 6.01
CA ASP A 616 9.30 -9.75 7.05
C ASP A 616 9.84 -8.47 7.74
N THR A 617 8.94 -7.62 8.24
CA THR A 617 9.31 -6.37 8.93
C THR A 617 8.10 -5.76 9.63
N SER A 618 8.35 -4.92 10.64
CA SER A 618 7.34 -4.07 11.25
C SER A 618 7.60 -2.60 10.97
N VAL A 619 6.56 -1.80 11.10
CA VAL A 619 6.55 -0.35 10.83
C VAL A 619 5.75 0.38 11.90
N TRP A 620 6.17 1.58 12.29
CA TRP A 620 5.59 2.34 13.42
C TRP A 620 5.13 3.74 13.03
N MET A 621 3.90 4.11 13.37
CA MET A 621 3.34 5.45 13.16
C MET A 621 4.12 6.50 13.95
N SER A 622 4.50 6.17 15.19
CA SER A 622 5.31 7.04 16.08
C SER A 622 6.74 7.28 15.59
N ASN A 623 7.26 6.43 14.71
CA ASN A 623 8.60 6.60 14.11
C ASN A 623 8.57 6.28 12.61
N PRO A 624 7.96 7.17 11.79
CA PRO A 624 7.41 6.73 10.52
C PRO A 624 8.42 6.51 9.39
N ASN A 625 9.69 6.84 9.63
CA ASN A 625 10.82 6.56 8.73
C ASN A 625 11.73 5.43 9.22
N ALA A 626 11.40 4.76 10.33
CA ALA A 626 12.17 3.61 10.80
C ALA A 626 11.93 2.38 9.92
N ASN A 627 13.00 1.65 9.63
CA ASN A 627 12.95 0.28 9.09
C ASN A 627 13.28 -0.73 10.19
N ALA A 628 12.74 -1.95 10.07
CA ALA A 628 13.04 -3.04 10.98
C ALA A 628 13.15 -4.41 10.31
N GLY A 629 13.42 -4.47 8.99
CA GLY A 629 13.70 -5.72 8.27
C GLY A 629 15.04 -6.40 8.63
N THR A 630 15.58 -6.13 9.82
CA THR A 630 16.64 -6.92 10.45
C THR A 630 16.36 -7.13 11.95
N SER A 631 15.14 -6.85 12.41
CA SER A 631 14.71 -7.02 13.79
C SER A 631 14.36 -8.48 14.02
N MET A 632 14.87 -9.09 15.09
CA MET A 632 14.50 -10.46 15.49
C MET A 632 13.04 -10.61 15.96
N GLY A 633 12.32 -9.50 16.10
CA GLY A 633 10.94 -9.46 16.56
C GLY A 633 10.09 -8.50 15.73
N LEU A 634 8.89 -8.96 15.41
CA LEU A 634 7.84 -8.22 14.70
C LEU A 634 6.81 -7.71 15.71
N THR A 635 6.35 -6.47 15.57
CA THR A 635 5.38 -5.83 16.47
C THR A 635 4.07 -5.56 15.73
N VAL A 636 2.96 -5.97 16.34
CA VAL A 636 1.62 -5.47 16.04
C VAL A 636 1.17 -4.68 17.27
N ASP A 637 0.82 -3.42 17.13
CA ASP A 637 0.42 -2.55 18.25
C ASP A 637 -0.78 -1.69 17.85
N ARG A 638 -1.71 -1.52 18.78
CA ARG A 638 -2.90 -0.68 18.65
C ARG A 638 -2.47 0.71 18.19
N ASP A 639 -3.06 1.21 17.11
CA ASP A 639 -2.85 2.57 16.58
C ASP A 639 -1.38 2.97 16.24
N ASP A 640 -0.37 2.13 16.46
CA ASP A 640 1.05 2.46 16.28
C ASP A 640 1.80 1.50 15.36
N ALA A 641 1.61 0.18 15.43
CA ALA A 641 2.49 -0.76 14.70
C ALA A 641 1.76 -1.82 13.85
N GLU A 642 2.24 -1.96 12.61
CA GLU A 642 1.79 -2.97 11.65
C GLU A 642 2.97 -3.89 11.30
N THR A 643 2.69 -5.15 10.99
CA THR A 643 3.69 -6.14 10.54
C THR A 643 3.37 -6.63 9.14
N PHE A 644 4.39 -6.80 8.30
CA PHE A 644 4.29 -7.27 6.93
C PHE A 644 5.08 -8.57 6.77
N LEU A 645 4.50 -9.56 6.09
CA LEU A 645 5.08 -10.86 5.77
C LEU A 645 4.96 -11.09 4.27
N ARG A 646 6.02 -11.49 3.57
CA ARG A 646 5.94 -11.96 2.17
C ARG A 646 6.49 -13.37 2.04
N PHE A 647 5.74 -14.24 1.37
CA PHE A 647 6.09 -15.63 1.07
C PHE A 647 6.35 -15.79 -0.44
N ASN A 648 7.24 -16.71 -0.79
CA ASN A 648 7.44 -17.16 -2.17
C ASN A 648 6.86 -18.57 -2.30
N LEU A 649 5.88 -18.73 -3.18
CA LEU A 649 5.11 -19.96 -3.38
C LEU A 649 5.56 -20.74 -4.63
N ALA A 650 6.60 -20.26 -5.34
CA ALA A 650 7.07 -20.85 -6.61
C ALA A 650 7.64 -22.28 -6.51
N GLU A 651 7.79 -22.82 -5.29
CA GLU A 651 8.12 -24.24 -5.08
C GLU A 651 6.89 -25.15 -5.18
N LEU A 652 5.67 -24.61 -5.18
CA LEU A 652 4.45 -25.38 -5.45
C LEU A 652 4.40 -25.82 -6.93
N PRO A 653 3.98 -27.06 -7.23
CA PRO A 653 3.76 -27.50 -8.60
C PRO A 653 2.79 -26.60 -9.38
N ALA A 654 3.01 -26.48 -10.69
CA ALA A 654 2.09 -25.74 -11.55
C ALA A 654 0.69 -26.39 -11.56
N ASN A 655 -0.35 -25.56 -11.50
CA ASN A 655 -1.77 -25.95 -11.49
C ASN A 655 -2.28 -26.67 -10.22
N VAL A 656 -1.58 -26.58 -9.09
CA VAL A 656 -2.14 -27.03 -7.80
C VAL A 656 -3.50 -26.41 -7.51
N GLN A 657 -4.39 -27.20 -6.89
CA GLN A 657 -5.64 -26.72 -6.30
C GLN A 657 -5.43 -26.57 -4.79
N VAL A 658 -5.49 -25.34 -4.29
CA VAL A 658 -5.36 -25.05 -2.86
C VAL A 658 -6.64 -25.46 -2.14
N ALA A 659 -6.54 -26.34 -1.16
CA ALA A 659 -7.69 -26.84 -0.39
C ALA A 659 -7.80 -26.14 0.98
N SER A 660 -6.68 -25.89 1.66
CA SER A 660 -6.67 -25.09 2.88
C SER A 660 -5.29 -24.46 3.13
N VAL A 661 -5.29 -23.39 3.92
CA VAL A 661 -4.09 -22.60 4.22
C VAL A 661 -4.07 -22.28 5.71
N ALA A 662 -2.90 -22.32 6.34
CA ALA A 662 -2.70 -21.86 7.70
C ALA A 662 -1.49 -20.93 7.79
N LEU A 663 -1.70 -19.70 8.25
CA LEU A 663 -0.62 -18.82 8.72
C LEU A 663 -0.40 -19.08 10.21
N VAL A 664 0.83 -19.46 10.57
CA VAL A 664 1.27 -19.73 11.94
C VAL A 664 2.39 -18.76 12.30
N THR A 665 2.27 -18.12 13.47
CA THR A 665 3.26 -17.19 14.01
C THR A 665 3.56 -17.55 15.47
N THR A 666 4.80 -17.42 15.91
CA THR A 666 5.14 -17.55 17.35
C THR A 666 5.12 -16.17 17.98
N SER A 667 4.46 -16.02 19.13
CA SER A 667 4.44 -14.79 19.92
C SER A 667 5.15 -14.97 21.25
N THR A 668 5.96 -13.98 21.63
CA THR A 668 6.61 -13.88 22.94
C THR A 668 5.71 -13.23 24.02
N GLY A 669 4.45 -12.95 23.67
CA GLY A 669 3.46 -12.32 24.54
C GLY A 669 2.95 -11.00 23.99
N GLY A 670 1.99 -10.42 24.71
CA GLY A 670 1.28 -9.22 24.34
C GLY A 670 0.33 -8.74 25.44
N ASP A 671 -0.23 -7.56 25.25
CA ASP A 671 -1.28 -7.00 26.10
C ASP A 671 -2.57 -6.72 25.31
N VAL A 672 -3.69 -6.69 26.03
CA VAL A 672 -5.02 -6.34 25.53
C VAL A 672 -5.60 -5.30 26.47
N THR A 673 -6.18 -4.22 25.95
CA THR A 673 -6.89 -3.28 26.85
C THR A 673 -8.29 -3.80 27.12
N ALA A 674 -8.73 -3.70 28.37
CA ALA A 674 -10.03 -4.24 28.78
C ALA A 674 -11.18 -3.62 27.97
N GLY A 675 -11.98 -4.47 27.32
CA GLY A 675 -13.13 -4.05 26.51
C GLY A 675 -12.81 -3.64 25.07
N ALA A 676 -11.55 -3.66 24.64
CA ALA A 676 -11.21 -3.52 23.22
C ALA A 676 -11.18 -4.87 22.50
N ASP A 677 -11.25 -4.80 21.17
CA ASP A 677 -11.10 -5.95 20.29
C ASP A 677 -9.64 -6.41 20.24
N GLY A 678 -9.33 -7.48 20.97
CA GLY A 678 -8.00 -8.07 21.08
C GLY A 678 -7.61 -8.98 19.91
N ASN A 679 -8.37 -9.02 18.82
CA ASN A 679 -8.03 -9.81 17.65
C ASN A 679 -6.82 -9.21 16.92
N VAL A 680 -5.97 -10.08 16.38
CA VAL A 680 -4.95 -9.74 15.39
C VAL A 680 -5.44 -10.25 14.05
N TYR A 681 -5.59 -9.30 13.12
CA TYR A 681 -6.18 -9.49 11.81
C TYR A 681 -5.09 -9.76 10.77
N THR A 682 -5.33 -10.73 9.89
CA THR A 682 -4.56 -10.90 8.66
C THR A 682 -5.24 -10.16 7.53
N ARG A 683 -4.51 -9.34 6.78
CA ARG A 683 -5.02 -8.64 5.58
C ARG A 683 -4.17 -8.95 4.37
N TRP A 684 -4.80 -8.95 3.19
CA TRP A 684 -4.07 -9.09 1.94
C TRP A 684 -3.36 -7.79 1.58
N VAL A 685 -2.14 -7.92 1.04
CA VAL A 685 -1.38 -6.83 0.43
C VAL A 685 -1.13 -7.23 -1.04
N PRO A 686 -1.93 -6.75 -2.01
CA PRO A 686 -1.76 -7.10 -3.43
C PRO A 686 -0.41 -6.63 -4.02
N ASN A 687 0.19 -5.61 -3.41
CA ASN A 687 1.46 -5.05 -3.84
C ASN A 687 2.65 -5.84 -3.28
N ASN A 688 3.32 -6.62 -4.14
CA ASN A 688 4.51 -7.38 -3.81
C ASN A 688 5.84 -6.61 -3.97
N ALA A 689 5.85 -5.35 -4.42
CA ALA A 689 7.08 -4.62 -4.80
C ALA A 689 7.95 -4.11 -3.63
N TRP A 690 7.49 -4.26 -2.38
CA TRP A 690 8.20 -3.76 -1.21
C TRP A 690 9.50 -4.53 -0.90
N SER A 691 10.40 -3.91 -0.15
CA SER A 691 11.64 -4.55 0.33
C SER A 691 11.72 -4.54 1.86
N GLU A 692 12.22 -5.64 2.41
CA GLU A 692 12.38 -5.89 3.85
C GLU A 692 13.08 -4.73 4.59
N THR A 693 14.24 -4.30 4.09
CA THR A 693 15.04 -3.23 4.67
C THR A 693 14.64 -1.82 4.23
N GLY A 694 13.76 -1.70 3.22
CA GLY A 694 13.24 -0.42 2.71
C GLY A 694 11.84 -0.05 3.22
N LEU A 695 11.13 -0.98 3.87
CA LEU A 695 9.82 -0.71 4.42
C LEU A 695 9.93 0.15 5.67
N THR A 696 9.13 1.21 5.68
CA THR A 696 8.90 2.12 6.78
C THR A 696 7.40 2.36 6.89
N TRP A 697 6.92 2.98 7.97
CA TRP A 697 5.50 3.34 8.03
C TRP A 697 5.10 4.22 6.85
N ASN A 698 6.00 5.13 6.45
CA ASN A 698 5.78 6.03 5.34
C ASN A 698 5.76 5.35 3.98
N THR A 699 6.50 4.26 3.79
CA THR A 699 6.64 3.56 2.49
C THR A 699 5.84 2.26 2.39
N ARG A 700 5.08 1.89 3.42
CA ARG A 700 4.30 0.65 3.45
C ARG A 700 3.19 0.66 2.40
N PRO A 701 2.95 -0.46 1.69
CA PRO A 701 1.76 -0.60 0.85
C PRO A 701 0.47 -0.29 1.60
N SER A 702 -0.47 0.34 0.90
CA SER A 702 -1.87 0.40 1.30
C SER A 702 -2.41 -1.04 1.39
N ALA A 703 -2.48 -1.58 2.61
CA ALA A 703 -3.06 -2.89 2.83
C ALA A 703 -4.57 -2.84 2.67
N PHE A 704 -5.13 -3.87 2.04
CA PHE A 704 -6.55 -3.89 1.74
C PHE A 704 -7.37 -4.00 3.03
N SER A 705 -8.56 -3.40 3.06
CA SER A 705 -9.57 -3.65 4.09
C SER A 705 -10.07 -5.10 4.15
N CYS A 706 -9.70 -5.99 3.20
CA CYS A 706 -10.04 -7.41 3.24
C CYS A 706 -9.36 -8.10 4.42
N GLU A 707 -10.13 -8.31 5.48
CA GLU A 707 -9.80 -9.25 6.53
C GLU A 707 -9.83 -10.67 5.97
N LEU A 708 -8.68 -11.35 5.96
CA LEU A 708 -8.57 -12.76 5.57
C LEU A 708 -8.81 -13.71 6.75
N GLY A 709 -9.11 -13.19 7.94
CA GLY A 709 -9.28 -13.92 9.20
C GLY A 709 -8.43 -13.34 10.32
N SER A 710 -8.61 -13.87 11.52
CA SER A 710 -7.97 -13.37 12.74
C SER A 710 -7.69 -14.46 13.75
N TRP A 711 -6.88 -14.12 14.76
CA TRP A 711 -6.75 -14.89 15.99
C TRP A 711 -6.73 -13.95 17.20
N GLN A 712 -6.96 -14.51 18.38
CA GLN A 712 -6.85 -13.82 19.67
C GLN A 712 -6.08 -14.67 20.66
N PHE A 713 -5.32 -14.02 21.54
CA PHE A 713 -4.64 -14.70 22.64
C PHE A 713 -5.57 -14.82 23.87
N PRO A 714 -5.56 -15.95 24.59
CA PRO A 714 -6.43 -16.12 25.75
C PRO A 714 -6.10 -15.12 26.87
N ASN A 715 -7.11 -14.35 27.31
CA ASN A 715 -6.95 -13.47 28.47
C ASN A 715 -6.79 -14.32 29.75
N ARG A 716 -5.65 -14.18 30.44
CA ARG A 716 -5.28 -14.99 31.61
C ARG A 716 -4.65 -14.14 32.71
N SER A 717 -4.89 -14.56 33.96
CA SER A 717 -4.27 -13.95 35.16
C SER A 717 -2.76 -14.20 35.27
N VAL A 718 -2.25 -15.26 34.63
CA VAL A 718 -0.82 -15.48 34.40
C VAL A 718 -0.60 -15.47 32.88
N PRO A 719 0.06 -14.44 32.32
CA PRO A 719 0.31 -14.38 30.89
C PRO A 719 1.34 -15.46 30.49
N TYR A 720 1.16 -16.02 29.30
CA TYR A 720 2.15 -16.89 28.70
C TYR A 720 3.33 -16.05 28.17
N ILE A 721 4.56 -16.56 28.31
CA ILE A 721 5.77 -15.96 27.69
C ILE A 721 6.04 -16.55 26.29
N THR A 722 5.33 -17.59 25.88
CA THR A 722 5.33 -18.10 24.50
C THR A 722 3.95 -18.64 24.14
N GLN A 723 3.42 -18.21 22.99
CA GLN A 723 2.13 -18.60 22.41
C GLN A 723 2.27 -18.73 20.88
N ALA A 724 1.22 -19.19 20.20
CA ALA A 724 1.14 -19.16 18.74
C ALA A 724 -0.12 -18.41 18.26
N GLY A 725 0.03 -17.53 17.27
CA GLY A 725 -1.07 -16.98 16.49
C GLY A 725 -1.31 -17.85 15.27
N VAL A 726 -2.56 -18.30 15.06
CA VAL A 726 -2.91 -19.20 13.95
C VAL A 726 -4.16 -18.69 13.24
N ASN A 727 -4.00 -18.25 11.98
CA ASN A 727 -5.11 -18.01 11.07
C ASN A 727 -5.22 -19.18 10.08
N ALA A 728 -6.32 -19.94 10.14
CA ALA A 728 -6.64 -21.03 9.22
C ALA A 728 -7.98 -20.77 8.48
N SER A 729 -8.29 -19.51 8.23
CA SER A 729 -9.53 -19.06 7.58
C SER A 729 -9.61 -19.52 6.12
N PRO A 730 -10.80 -19.93 5.63
CA PRO A 730 -11.00 -20.28 4.23
C PRO A 730 -10.76 -19.12 3.26
N LEU A 731 -10.78 -17.86 3.72
CA LEU A 731 -10.48 -16.68 2.88
C LEU A 731 -9.01 -16.63 2.43
N LEU A 732 -8.10 -17.37 3.08
CA LEU A 732 -6.72 -17.50 2.63
C LEU A 732 -6.58 -18.35 1.35
N VAL A 733 -7.50 -19.29 1.10
CA VAL A 733 -7.47 -20.21 -0.05
C VAL A 733 -7.49 -19.46 -1.40
N PRO A 734 -8.50 -18.63 -1.72
CA PRO A 734 -8.55 -17.92 -2.98
C PRO A 734 -7.37 -16.95 -3.16
N VAL A 735 -6.88 -16.32 -2.08
CA VAL A 735 -5.72 -15.39 -2.16
C VAL A 735 -4.42 -16.12 -2.49
N VAL A 736 -4.19 -17.31 -1.90
CA VAL A 736 -3.02 -18.15 -2.26
C VAL A 736 -3.16 -18.66 -3.70
N GLN A 737 -4.36 -19.04 -4.13
CA GLN A 737 -4.62 -19.47 -5.51
C GLN A 737 -4.40 -18.33 -6.52
N GLU A 738 -4.80 -17.10 -6.18
CA GLU A 738 -4.59 -15.90 -6.99
C GLU A 738 -3.10 -15.52 -7.05
N ALA A 739 -2.38 -15.52 -5.93
CA ALA A 739 -0.93 -15.29 -5.89
C ALA A 739 -0.14 -16.27 -6.78
N LEU A 740 -0.55 -17.55 -6.81
CA LEU A 740 0.00 -18.58 -7.71
C LEU A 740 -0.30 -18.34 -9.19
N SER A 741 -1.35 -17.61 -9.52
CA SER A 741 -1.69 -17.23 -10.90
C SER A 741 -0.97 -15.96 -11.40
N MET A 742 -0.35 -15.21 -10.48
CA MET A 742 0.37 -13.97 -10.75
C MET A 742 1.90 -14.18 -10.79
N ASP A 743 2.62 -13.67 -9.79
CA ASP A 743 4.08 -13.71 -9.66
C ASP A 743 4.59 -14.80 -8.70
N GLY A 744 3.69 -15.57 -8.08
CA GLY A 744 4.01 -16.56 -7.06
C GLY A 744 4.38 -15.95 -5.69
N LEU A 745 4.24 -14.64 -5.50
CA LEU A 745 4.51 -13.95 -4.25
C LEU A 745 3.21 -13.62 -3.52
N LEU A 746 3.17 -13.90 -2.22
CA LEU A 746 2.06 -13.55 -1.34
C LEU A 746 2.54 -12.57 -0.27
N SER A 747 2.07 -11.33 -0.30
CA SER A 747 2.24 -10.37 0.79
C SER A 747 1.00 -10.28 1.68
N LEU A 748 1.22 -10.34 3.00
CA LEU A 748 0.21 -10.23 4.04
C LEU A 748 0.61 -9.14 5.04
N ARG A 749 -0.40 -8.45 5.61
CA ARG A 749 -0.25 -7.55 6.76
C ARG A 749 -0.90 -8.18 7.99
N LEU A 750 -0.33 -7.91 9.16
CA LEU A 750 -0.90 -8.14 10.47
C LEU A 750 -1.14 -6.79 11.18
N ASP A 751 -2.35 -6.58 11.69
CA ASP A 751 -2.75 -5.40 12.48
C ASP A 751 -3.73 -5.78 13.60
N SER A 752 -3.90 -4.89 14.58
CA SER A 752 -4.91 -5.04 15.63
C SER A 752 -5.47 -3.68 16.07
N PRO A 753 -6.79 -3.55 16.26
CA PRO A 753 -7.39 -2.33 16.82
C PRO A 753 -7.31 -2.27 18.36
N GLY A 754 -6.92 -3.36 19.04
CA GLY A 754 -7.06 -3.46 20.49
C GLY A 754 -6.12 -4.40 21.23
N SER A 755 -5.14 -5.01 20.55
CA SER A 755 -4.03 -5.73 21.16
C SER A 755 -2.67 -5.13 20.77
N ARG A 756 -1.69 -5.34 21.65
CA ARG A 756 -0.27 -5.25 21.35
C ARG A 756 0.29 -6.65 21.44
N SER A 757 1.01 -7.12 20.43
CA SER A 757 1.66 -8.43 20.42
C SER A 757 3.01 -8.38 19.70
N THR A 758 3.98 -9.09 20.27
CA THR A 758 5.29 -9.29 19.66
C THR A 758 5.40 -10.72 19.13
N TYR A 759 5.88 -10.86 17.91
CA TYR A 759 6.13 -12.12 17.22
C TYR A 759 7.62 -12.30 16.95
N ASP A 760 8.07 -13.55 16.85
CA ASP A 760 9.43 -13.84 16.40
C ASP A 760 9.51 -13.67 14.86
N SER A 761 10.57 -13.03 14.35
CA SER A 761 10.81 -12.83 12.91
C SER A 761 11.61 -13.99 12.29
N ARG A 762 11.89 -13.96 10.99
CA ARG A 762 12.85 -14.87 10.34
C ARG A 762 14.32 -14.64 10.75
N GLU A 763 14.69 -13.47 11.24
CA GLU A 763 16.01 -13.20 11.83
C GLU A 763 16.17 -13.83 13.22
N TYR A 764 15.11 -14.42 13.78
CA TYR A 764 15.15 -15.07 15.09
C TYR A 764 16.13 -16.25 15.09
N SER A 765 17.34 -16.00 15.58
CA SER A 765 18.53 -16.81 15.32
C SER A 765 18.68 -18.07 16.17
N ASN A 766 17.86 -18.27 17.20
CA ASN A 766 17.95 -19.46 18.06
C ASN A 766 17.40 -20.73 17.39
N THR A 767 16.33 -20.61 16.60
CA THR A 767 15.68 -21.75 15.91
C THR A 767 14.65 -21.27 14.88
N SER A 768 14.57 -21.97 13.74
CA SER A 768 13.52 -21.75 12.74
C SER A 768 12.14 -22.30 13.15
N ALA A 769 12.07 -23.09 14.24
CA ALA A 769 10.80 -23.54 14.81
C ALA A 769 9.92 -22.40 15.35
N ARG A 770 10.46 -21.17 15.44
CA ARG A 770 9.74 -19.98 15.89
C ARG A 770 9.32 -19.01 14.78
N TRP A 771 9.95 -19.10 13.61
CA TRP A 771 9.68 -18.20 12.49
C TRP A 771 8.21 -18.26 12.04
N PRO A 772 7.67 -17.19 11.44
CA PRO A 772 6.38 -17.24 10.77
C PRO A 772 6.38 -18.32 9.68
N ARG A 773 5.28 -19.06 9.54
CA ARG A 773 5.13 -20.14 8.54
C ARG A 773 3.76 -20.02 7.88
N LEU A 774 3.74 -19.95 6.56
CA LEU A 774 2.55 -20.19 5.76
C LEU A 774 2.54 -21.65 5.33
N ILE A 775 1.50 -22.39 5.66
CA ILE A 775 1.34 -23.79 5.27
C ILE A 775 0.20 -23.89 4.28
N VAL A 776 0.48 -24.45 3.11
CA VAL A 776 -0.48 -24.64 2.02
C VAL A 776 -0.73 -26.13 1.86
N TYR A 777 -1.99 -26.52 1.99
CA TYR A 777 -2.47 -27.87 1.74
C TYR A 777 -3.22 -27.89 0.40
N TYR A 778 -2.83 -28.80 -0.47
CA TYR A 778 -3.24 -28.78 -1.87
C TYR A 778 -3.44 -30.18 -2.43
N SER A 779 -4.18 -30.28 -3.52
CA SER A 779 -4.21 -31.45 -4.39
C SER A 779 -3.56 -31.12 -5.73
N LEU A 780 -2.86 -32.09 -6.29
CA LEU A 780 -2.54 -32.08 -7.71
C LEU A 780 -3.84 -32.42 -8.47
N PRO A 781 -4.14 -31.74 -9.59
CA PRO A 781 -5.20 -32.20 -10.48
C PRO A 781 -4.94 -33.66 -10.84
N THR A 782 -5.91 -34.54 -10.61
CA THR A 782 -5.82 -35.91 -11.11
C THR A 782 -5.57 -35.84 -12.61
N ALA A 783 -4.44 -36.37 -13.08
CA ALA A 783 -4.20 -36.53 -14.49
C ALA A 783 -5.41 -37.29 -15.07
N THR A 784 -6.19 -36.62 -15.91
CA THR A 784 -7.38 -37.22 -16.51
C THR A 784 -6.96 -38.50 -17.25
N PRO A 785 -7.62 -39.64 -16.97
CA PRO A 785 -7.22 -40.94 -17.52
C PRO A 785 -7.41 -41.03 -19.04
#